data_AF-A0A8H7NA50-F1
#
_entry.id   AF-A0A8H7NA50-F1
#
_cell.length_a   1.000
_cell.length_b   1.000
_cell.length_c   1.000
_cell.angle_alpha   90.00
_cell.angle_beta   90.00
_cell.angle_gamma   90.00
#
_symmetry.space_group_name_H-M   'P 1'
#
loop_
_entity.id
_entity.type
_entity.pdbx_description
1 polymer ?
#
loop_
_entity_poly.entity_id
_entity_poly.type
_entity_poly.pdbx_seq_one_letter_code
_entity_poly.pdbx_strand_id
1 'polypeptide(L)'
;MRAASVRVRETVGSSAEDALEMFVSRTKHLFELFRLHAESVKHLSTSTPKDCARAGLWWFLKGRMGLESSIRERPSSPQSQLKNELSRQQAFTNLAKGYWLCDPIIIEISGSQTVQPDAETIEVSDSVISALSKLAMSMKRNQLMPPEDAFLPQTLDKSIWIEYPSLSQDMVALLSGNWGSGMSAMQHPMSTLHLLDAFPITDTPENFSYGRVMADLSLMEQGGRESEKLTFACMLSMVRPQKHSGLVFVIASQNGNVQLAIQENKNAGPVWDDVRWRNEACTLEVRLPRGFMIIIQLTQHDFRLLWNMYDFGSKVKSTLYPRKDEVVVFRNTLRSFQYMDADPNSRLFPKEVVNKCEVALFEKLLKEVGPSGTRIWHRGFRIAVVTGPQTKTVSGVHHTYPPYQPLQFSFFRAEGEAPALSLRFENGRQKGRMILTFSDQKERVRFHSLLTGTALNHDERIFTDVPLKGFIISQSLREPLGVSPFSRMPWKAARVVNEEFGPDGDQPPTVLADKLKVVLEYQNGTVTDRVNVGPGELRMRLEVTNAKLFRLWRQPQTDIGISVSESQVPKELPRNLSDALQLLKINQTIRTMEFETLKDLHNFQAAVTGFEVIFDGLAATLAISRRRMVVPIHKKWEAGFTRIQLVQQEDKLQILAFFEDFHHGHCMNWVLKGTDIYETFSRNGKAGIKFVDAKFPLPRLPAEKNGDYDEMAFVCLDLPDLPGEHDDIAILFENEEERDRLIELLPAPVKGSTRMSRLK
;
A
#
# COMPACT_ATOMS: atom_id res chain seq x y z
N MET A 1 -46.96 -14.04 -2.53
CA MET A 1 -47.57 -12.87 -3.22
C MET A 1 -46.84 -12.63 -4.52
N ARG A 2 -47.36 -13.08 -5.68
CA ARG A 2 -46.65 -13.03 -6.98
C ARG A 2 -47.47 -12.42 -8.13
N ALA A 3 -48.52 -11.65 -7.81
CA ALA A 3 -49.44 -11.06 -8.80
C ALA A 3 -49.44 -9.52 -8.85
N ALA A 4 -48.66 -8.83 -8.01
CA ALA A 4 -48.67 -7.36 -7.96
C ALA A 4 -47.58 -6.68 -8.82
N SER A 5 -46.61 -7.43 -9.35
CA SER A 5 -45.46 -6.84 -10.08
C SER A 5 -45.73 -6.57 -11.57
N VAL A 6 -46.77 -7.16 -12.17
CA VAL A 6 -47.05 -7.04 -13.61
C VAL A 6 -47.85 -5.76 -13.91
N ARG A 7 -48.85 -5.42 -13.08
CA ARG A 7 -49.70 -4.23 -13.27
C ARG A 7 -48.99 -2.89 -13.06
N VAL A 8 -47.92 -2.83 -12.25
CA VAL A 8 -47.15 -1.59 -11.99
C VAL A 8 -46.25 -1.23 -13.18
N ARG A 9 -45.77 -2.21 -13.95
CA ARG A 9 -44.95 -1.94 -15.15
C ARG A 9 -45.78 -1.40 -16.31
N GLU A 10 -46.98 -1.93 -16.53
CA GLU A 10 -47.89 -1.48 -17.60
C GLU A 10 -48.47 -0.08 -17.33
N THR A 11 -48.82 0.23 -16.08
CA THR A 11 -49.30 1.58 -15.69
C THR A 11 -48.20 2.64 -15.76
N VAL A 12 -46.94 2.30 -15.42
CA VAL A 12 -45.80 3.22 -15.56
C VAL A 12 -45.43 3.43 -17.04
N GLY A 13 -45.56 2.40 -17.89
CA GLY A 13 -45.37 2.51 -19.34
C GLY A 13 -46.40 3.45 -19.99
N SER A 14 -47.69 3.23 -19.71
CA SER A 14 -48.78 4.08 -20.23
C SER A 14 -48.68 5.53 -19.75
N SER A 15 -48.26 5.79 -18.50
CA SER A 15 -48.07 7.16 -18.00
C SER A 15 -46.85 7.87 -18.61
N ALA A 16 -45.82 7.11 -19.01
CA ALA A 16 -44.63 7.65 -19.66
C ALA A 16 -44.92 8.12 -21.08
N GLU A 17 -45.70 7.34 -21.81
CA GLU A 17 -46.16 7.64 -23.17
C GLU A 17 -47.07 8.87 -23.16
N ASP A 18 -48.04 8.95 -22.25
CA ASP A 18 -48.91 10.13 -22.09
C ASP A 18 -48.12 11.41 -21.76
N ALA A 19 -47.09 11.33 -20.93
CA ALA A 19 -46.23 12.48 -20.64
C ALA A 19 -45.40 12.91 -21.87
N LEU A 20 -44.88 11.95 -22.65
CA LEU A 20 -44.17 12.24 -23.90
C LEU A 20 -45.11 12.87 -24.93
N GLU A 21 -46.30 12.30 -25.13
CA GLU A 21 -47.29 12.82 -26.06
C GLU A 21 -47.70 14.25 -25.70
N MET A 22 -47.90 14.54 -24.42
CA MET A 22 -48.14 15.90 -23.93
C MET A 22 -46.96 16.85 -24.24
N PHE A 23 -45.72 16.40 -24.07
CA PHE A 23 -44.54 17.20 -24.40
C PHE A 23 -44.47 17.50 -25.90
N VAL A 24 -44.69 16.48 -26.74
CA VAL A 24 -44.67 16.59 -28.19
C VAL A 24 -45.78 17.52 -28.67
N SER A 25 -47.00 17.36 -28.16
CA SER A 25 -48.15 18.21 -28.48
C SER A 25 -47.86 19.69 -28.25
N ARG A 26 -47.26 20.04 -27.09
CA ARG A 26 -46.92 21.42 -26.71
C ARG A 26 -45.70 22.00 -27.44
N THR A 27 -44.96 21.19 -28.21
CA THR A 27 -43.76 21.63 -28.94
C THR A 27 -43.88 21.43 -30.46
N LYS A 28 -44.97 20.83 -30.94
CA LYS A 28 -45.19 20.49 -32.34
C LYS A 28 -45.18 21.70 -33.28
N HIS A 29 -45.60 22.87 -32.79
CA HIS A 29 -45.56 24.13 -33.56
C HIS A 29 -44.14 24.52 -34.01
N LEU A 30 -43.10 23.99 -33.36
CA LEU A 30 -41.70 24.24 -33.72
C LEU A 30 -41.22 23.40 -34.90
N PHE A 31 -41.88 22.29 -35.24
CA PHE A 31 -41.37 21.32 -36.22
C PHE A 31 -41.26 21.91 -37.63
N GLU A 32 -42.21 22.75 -38.03
CA GLU A 32 -42.15 23.42 -39.33
C GLU A 32 -40.99 24.43 -39.39
N LEU A 33 -40.71 25.11 -38.26
CA LEU A 33 -39.56 26.00 -38.17
C LEU A 33 -38.23 25.24 -38.23
N PHE A 34 -38.18 24.06 -37.60
CA PHE A 34 -37.02 23.17 -37.68
C PHE A 34 -36.78 22.73 -39.12
N ARG A 35 -37.84 22.36 -39.85
CA ARG A 35 -37.77 21.99 -41.28
C ARG A 35 -37.24 23.13 -42.13
N LEU A 36 -37.85 24.31 -42.05
CA LEU A 36 -37.41 25.50 -42.81
C LEU A 36 -35.93 25.83 -42.59
N HIS A 37 -35.46 25.75 -41.34
CA HIS A 37 -34.06 26.02 -41.02
C HIS A 37 -33.12 24.86 -41.41
N ALA A 38 -33.55 23.60 -41.33
CA ALA A 38 -32.75 22.48 -41.79
C ALA A 38 -32.49 22.60 -43.30
N GLU A 39 -33.55 22.82 -44.08
CA GLU A 39 -33.53 22.92 -45.54
C GLU A 39 -32.69 24.11 -46.05
N SER A 40 -32.54 25.18 -45.27
CA SER A 40 -31.68 26.32 -45.66
C SER A 40 -30.18 26.03 -45.57
N VAL A 41 -29.78 24.96 -44.88
CA VAL A 41 -28.36 24.59 -44.68
C VAL A 41 -28.03 23.28 -45.37
N LYS A 42 -28.82 22.22 -45.11
CA LYS A 42 -28.66 20.90 -45.71
C LYS A 42 -30.03 20.25 -45.89
N HIS A 43 -30.39 19.98 -47.14
CA HIS A 43 -31.64 19.32 -47.51
C HIS A 43 -31.80 17.98 -46.77
N LEU A 44 -32.96 17.76 -46.13
CA LEU A 44 -33.22 16.53 -45.38
C LEU A 44 -33.22 15.29 -46.30
N SER A 45 -33.64 15.45 -47.55
CA SER A 45 -33.60 14.41 -48.58
C SER A 45 -32.20 13.91 -48.93
N THR A 46 -31.15 14.70 -48.63
CA THR A 46 -29.74 14.34 -48.86
C THR A 46 -29.01 13.91 -47.58
N SER A 47 -29.71 13.95 -46.44
CA SER A 47 -29.15 13.53 -45.15
C SER A 47 -29.30 12.03 -44.96
N THR A 48 -28.34 11.41 -44.27
CA THR A 48 -28.45 10.00 -43.90
C THR A 48 -29.22 9.85 -42.59
N PRO A 49 -29.92 8.72 -42.35
CA PRO A 49 -30.53 8.43 -41.05
C PRO A 49 -29.54 8.57 -39.88
N LYS A 50 -28.28 8.18 -40.10
CA LYS A 50 -27.20 8.29 -39.11
C LYS A 50 -26.84 9.74 -38.76
N ASP A 51 -26.81 10.64 -39.74
CA ASP A 51 -26.59 12.08 -39.50
C ASP A 51 -27.71 12.65 -38.63
N CYS A 52 -28.96 12.28 -38.92
CA CYS A 52 -30.14 12.70 -38.16
C CYS A 52 -30.11 12.14 -36.74
N ALA A 53 -29.76 10.86 -36.55
CA ALA A 53 -29.63 10.27 -35.22
C ALA A 53 -28.53 10.94 -34.39
N ARG A 54 -27.37 11.21 -34.98
CA ARG A 54 -26.28 11.93 -34.32
C ARG A 54 -26.67 13.35 -33.92
N ALA A 55 -27.33 14.09 -34.81
CA ALA A 55 -27.82 15.43 -34.53
C ALA A 55 -28.95 15.42 -33.48
N GLY A 56 -29.86 14.44 -33.54
CA GLY A 56 -30.93 14.25 -32.56
C GLY A 56 -30.38 14.00 -31.17
N LEU A 57 -29.38 13.13 -31.06
CA LEU A 57 -28.65 12.84 -29.83
C LEU A 57 -27.95 14.09 -29.27
N TRP A 58 -27.25 14.86 -30.12
CA TRP A 58 -26.63 16.14 -29.72
C TRP A 58 -27.66 17.12 -29.13
N TRP A 59 -28.77 17.34 -29.81
CA TRP A 59 -29.80 18.28 -29.38
C TRP A 59 -30.53 17.82 -28.12
N PHE A 60 -30.81 16.52 -28.01
CA PHE A 60 -31.36 15.95 -26.79
C PHE A 60 -30.43 16.21 -25.59
N LEU A 61 -29.14 15.97 -25.74
CA LEU A 61 -28.16 16.20 -24.67
C LEU A 61 -28.01 17.69 -24.32
N LYS A 62 -27.89 18.56 -25.33
CA LYS A 62 -27.82 20.02 -25.14
C LYS A 62 -29.09 20.55 -24.45
N GLY A 63 -30.25 20.04 -24.83
CA GLY A 63 -31.54 20.36 -24.21
C GLY A 63 -31.63 19.90 -22.76
N ARG A 64 -31.24 18.66 -22.47
CA ARG A 64 -31.22 18.12 -21.11
C ARG A 64 -30.28 18.92 -20.20
N MET A 65 -29.06 19.23 -20.66
CA MET A 65 -28.12 20.06 -19.92
C MET A 65 -28.67 21.46 -19.65
N GLY A 66 -29.26 22.11 -20.67
CA GLY A 66 -29.88 23.43 -20.51
C GLY A 66 -31.02 23.43 -19.49
N LEU A 67 -31.85 22.39 -19.51
CA LEU A 67 -32.94 22.23 -18.55
C LEU A 67 -32.41 22.05 -17.12
N GLU A 68 -31.44 21.15 -16.92
CA GLU A 68 -30.79 20.91 -15.63
C GLU A 68 -30.16 22.20 -15.06
N SER A 69 -29.48 22.98 -15.91
CA SER A 69 -28.91 24.29 -15.53
C SER A 69 -29.99 25.28 -15.12
N SER A 70 -31.08 25.39 -15.89
CA SER A 70 -32.19 26.33 -15.59
C SER A 70 -32.92 26.03 -14.27
N ILE A 71 -32.91 24.76 -13.84
CA ILE A 71 -33.51 24.32 -12.57
C ILE A 71 -32.56 24.61 -11.39
N ARG A 72 -31.25 24.49 -11.60
CA ARG A 72 -30.23 24.76 -10.56
C ARG A 72 -30.06 26.25 -10.31
N GLU A 73 -30.22 27.08 -11.34
CA GLU A 73 -30.19 28.53 -11.21
C GLU A 73 -31.33 29.01 -10.30
N ARG A 74 -30.98 29.74 -9.25
CA ARG A 74 -31.92 30.39 -8.33
C ARG A 74 -31.95 31.89 -8.65
N PRO A 75 -32.76 32.33 -9.61
CA PRO A 75 -32.78 33.73 -10.03
C PRO A 75 -33.31 34.62 -8.90
N SER A 76 -32.58 35.68 -8.57
CA SER A 76 -32.90 36.61 -7.47
C SER A 76 -33.44 37.97 -7.94
N SER A 77 -33.31 38.29 -9.23
CA SER A 77 -33.81 39.52 -9.85
C SER A 77 -34.80 39.24 -10.99
N PRO A 78 -35.73 40.16 -11.29
CA PRO A 78 -36.67 40.00 -12.41
C PRO A 78 -35.98 39.75 -13.76
N GLN A 79 -34.83 40.40 -14.00
CA GLN A 79 -34.02 40.19 -15.21
C GLN A 79 -33.43 38.76 -15.25
N SER A 80 -32.95 38.25 -14.11
CA SER A 80 -32.44 36.88 -14.03
C SER A 80 -33.55 35.84 -14.20
N GLN A 81 -34.77 36.15 -13.77
CA GLN A 81 -35.94 35.29 -13.96
C GLN A 81 -36.30 35.18 -15.45
N LEU A 82 -36.37 36.31 -16.16
CA LEU A 82 -36.62 36.32 -17.61
C LEU A 82 -35.54 35.55 -18.39
N LYS A 83 -34.27 35.75 -18.03
CA LYS A 83 -33.16 35.01 -18.64
C LYS A 83 -33.28 33.51 -18.40
N ASN A 84 -33.63 33.10 -17.17
CA ASN A 84 -33.82 31.68 -16.84
C ASN A 84 -35.00 31.06 -17.61
N GLU A 85 -36.09 31.82 -17.79
CA GLU A 85 -37.24 31.40 -18.59
C GLU A 85 -36.87 31.19 -20.06
N LEU A 86 -36.14 32.14 -20.67
CA LEU A 86 -35.63 31.99 -22.04
C LEU A 86 -34.69 30.80 -22.18
N SER A 87 -33.78 30.58 -21.22
CA SER A 87 -32.90 29.40 -21.18
C SER A 87 -33.70 28.10 -21.12
N ARG A 88 -34.80 28.08 -20.35
CA ARG A 88 -35.70 26.93 -20.25
C ARG A 88 -36.47 26.69 -21.55
N GLN A 89 -36.98 27.73 -22.19
CA GLN A 89 -37.62 27.63 -23.52
C GLN A 89 -36.64 27.11 -24.58
N GLN A 90 -35.38 27.55 -24.54
CA GLN A 90 -34.33 27.00 -25.41
C GLN A 90 -34.06 25.52 -25.12
N ALA A 91 -34.08 25.12 -23.84
CA ALA A 91 -33.93 23.72 -23.45
C ALA A 91 -35.06 22.85 -24.02
N PHE A 92 -36.32 23.29 -23.91
CA PHE A 92 -37.46 22.62 -24.53
C PHE A 92 -37.34 22.52 -26.05
N THR A 93 -36.91 23.61 -26.69
CA THR A 93 -36.67 23.66 -28.14
C THR A 93 -35.64 22.63 -28.55
N ASN A 94 -34.52 22.53 -27.84
CA ASN A 94 -33.46 21.56 -28.12
C ASN A 94 -33.93 20.10 -27.89
N LEU A 95 -34.71 19.84 -26.84
CA LEU A 95 -35.32 18.52 -26.61
C LEU A 95 -36.29 18.16 -27.75
N ALA A 96 -37.08 19.12 -28.21
CA ALA A 96 -38.01 18.94 -29.33
C ALA A 96 -37.26 18.67 -30.66
N LYS A 97 -36.12 19.33 -30.92
CA LYS A 97 -35.23 19.00 -32.06
C LYS A 97 -34.76 17.55 -31.98
N GLY A 98 -34.36 17.10 -30.78
CA GLY A 98 -33.93 15.71 -30.53
C GLY A 98 -35.02 14.70 -30.89
N TYR A 99 -36.24 14.92 -30.42
CA TYR A 99 -37.40 14.09 -30.78
C TYR A 99 -37.71 14.13 -32.28
N TRP A 100 -37.82 15.33 -32.85
CA TRP A 100 -38.18 15.54 -34.25
C TRP A 100 -37.20 14.84 -35.21
N LEU A 101 -35.89 14.89 -34.92
CA LEU A 101 -34.89 14.19 -35.72
C LEU A 101 -34.97 12.67 -35.55
N CYS A 102 -35.09 12.17 -34.33
CA CYS A 102 -35.00 10.73 -34.04
C CYS A 102 -36.27 9.93 -34.39
N ASP A 103 -37.43 10.57 -34.45
CA ASP A 103 -38.71 9.91 -34.70
C ASP A 103 -39.27 10.28 -36.10
N PRO A 104 -39.94 11.42 -36.33
CA PRO A 104 -40.61 11.66 -37.61
C PRO A 104 -39.66 11.78 -38.80
N ILE A 105 -38.47 12.39 -38.64
CA ILE A 105 -37.55 12.63 -39.76
C ILE A 105 -36.79 11.37 -40.19
N ILE A 106 -36.29 10.55 -39.26
CA ILE A 106 -35.63 9.28 -39.63
C ILE A 106 -36.61 8.34 -40.33
N ILE A 107 -37.88 8.28 -39.88
CA ILE A 107 -38.92 7.48 -40.54
C ILE A 107 -39.18 8.01 -41.97
N GLU A 108 -39.30 9.33 -42.14
CA GLU A 108 -39.51 9.98 -43.45
C GLU A 108 -38.35 9.72 -44.42
N ILE A 109 -37.10 9.89 -43.98
CA ILE A 109 -35.90 9.66 -44.80
C ILE A 109 -35.77 8.18 -45.17
N SER A 110 -35.97 7.28 -44.21
CA SER A 110 -35.89 5.83 -44.46
C SER A 110 -36.97 5.36 -45.43
N GLY A 111 -38.18 5.92 -45.32
CA GLY A 111 -39.31 5.62 -46.22
C GLY A 111 -39.11 6.19 -47.64
N SER A 112 -38.58 7.41 -47.76
CA SER A 112 -38.37 8.08 -49.05
C SER A 112 -37.15 7.57 -49.82
N GLN A 113 -36.06 7.23 -49.14
CA GLN A 113 -34.83 6.72 -49.75
C GLN A 113 -34.83 5.19 -49.92
N THR A 114 -35.81 4.46 -49.38
CA THR A 114 -35.84 2.98 -49.32
C THR A 114 -34.60 2.36 -48.66
N VAL A 115 -33.89 3.14 -47.82
CA VAL A 115 -32.74 2.70 -47.05
C VAL A 115 -33.21 2.38 -45.64
N GLN A 116 -33.03 1.12 -45.21
CA GLN A 116 -33.31 0.74 -43.83
C GLN A 116 -32.27 1.39 -42.90
N PRO A 117 -32.70 1.99 -41.78
CA PRO A 117 -31.76 2.53 -40.80
C PRO A 117 -30.91 1.38 -40.24
N ASP A 118 -29.61 1.64 -40.05
CA ASP A 118 -28.72 0.66 -39.44
C ASP A 118 -29.05 0.43 -37.96
N ALA A 119 -28.56 -0.68 -37.39
CA ALA A 119 -28.86 -1.06 -36.01
C ALA A 119 -28.46 0.01 -34.99
N GLU A 120 -27.35 0.71 -35.24
CA GLU A 120 -26.85 1.81 -34.41
C GLU A 120 -27.80 3.03 -34.43
N THR A 121 -28.32 3.40 -35.61
CA THR A 121 -29.30 4.49 -35.75
C THR A 121 -30.59 4.17 -35.00
N ILE A 122 -31.10 2.93 -35.12
CA ILE A 122 -32.29 2.47 -34.39
C ILE A 122 -32.05 2.53 -32.88
N GLU A 123 -30.91 2.01 -32.41
CA GLU A 123 -30.56 2.02 -30.98
C GLU A 123 -30.50 3.44 -30.42
N VAL A 124 -29.94 4.39 -31.17
CA VAL A 124 -29.89 5.81 -30.77
C VAL A 124 -31.29 6.41 -30.71
N SER A 125 -32.13 6.20 -31.73
CA SER A 125 -33.51 6.70 -31.75
C SER A 125 -34.30 6.19 -30.55
N ASP A 126 -34.28 4.88 -30.31
CA ASP A 126 -34.97 4.24 -29.18
C ASP A 126 -34.45 4.77 -27.83
N SER A 127 -33.12 4.93 -27.72
CA SER A 127 -32.48 5.44 -26.50
C SER A 127 -32.86 6.89 -26.21
N VAL A 128 -32.89 7.75 -27.23
CA VAL A 128 -33.29 9.16 -27.11
C VAL A 128 -34.76 9.27 -26.76
N ILE A 129 -35.65 8.55 -27.45
CA ILE A 129 -37.09 8.56 -27.17
C ILE A 129 -37.36 8.04 -25.75
N SER A 130 -36.77 6.90 -25.37
CA SER A 130 -36.89 6.34 -24.02
C SER A 130 -36.41 7.31 -22.93
N ALA A 131 -35.27 7.97 -23.16
CA ALA A 131 -34.73 8.95 -22.22
C ALA A 131 -35.59 10.21 -22.15
N LEU A 132 -36.15 10.66 -23.27
CA LEU A 132 -37.08 11.79 -23.33
C LEU A 132 -38.40 11.46 -22.63
N SER A 133 -38.97 10.26 -22.79
CA SER A 133 -40.18 9.85 -22.05
C SER A 133 -39.96 9.88 -20.54
N LYS A 134 -38.80 9.37 -20.08
CA LYS A 134 -38.41 9.45 -18.65
C LYS A 134 -38.26 10.89 -18.17
N LEU A 135 -37.66 11.75 -19.00
CA LEU A 135 -37.52 13.17 -18.69
C LEU A 135 -38.89 13.87 -18.67
N ALA A 136 -39.78 13.60 -19.63
CA ALA A 136 -41.13 14.14 -19.72
C ALA A 136 -42.00 13.75 -18.52
N MET A 137 -41.92 12.49 -18.06
CA MET A 137 -42.55 12.10 -16.79
C MET A 137 -42.04 12.92 -15.61
N SER A 138 -40.72 13.13 -15.52
CA SER A 138 -40.14 13.94 -14.45
C SER A 138 -40.56 15.40 -14.57
N MET A 139 -40.63 15.95 -15.78
CA MET A 139 -41.13 17.31 -16.03
C MET A 139 -42.59 17.45 -15.62
N LYS A 140 -43.46 16.53 -16.04
CA LYS A 140 -44.89 16.50 -15.66
C LYS A 140 -45.06 16.43 -14.14
N ARG A 141 -44.32 15.53 -13.47
CA ARG A 141 -44.36 15.37 -12.01
C ARG A 141 -43.91 16.63 -11.26
N ASN A 142 -42.94 17.37 -11.80
CA ASN A 142 -42.39 18.57 -11.18
C ASN A 142 -42.97 19.89 -11.75
N GLN A 143 -44.02 19.83 -12.58
CA GLN A 143 -44.65 20.99 -13.22
C GLN A 143 -43.66 21.83 -14.07
N LEU A 144 -42.75 21.15 -14.76
CA LEU A 144 -41.72 21.74 -15.65
C LEU A 144 -42.00 21.44 -17.12
N MET A 145 -43.24 21.08 -17.48
CA MET A 145 -43.62 20.88 -18.88
C MET A 145 -43.53 22.21 -19.65
N PRO A 146 -43.32 22.16 -20.98
CA PRO A 146 -43.50 23.33 -21.82
C PRO A 146 -44.87 24.00 -21.58
N PRO A 147 -44.99 25.32 -21.79
CA PRO A 147 -46.27 26.02 -21.68
C PRO A 147 -47.28 25.46 -22.68
N GLU A 148 -48.57 25.63 -22.38
CA GLU A 148 -49.66 25.22 -23.29
C GLU A 148 -49.75 26.17 -24.50
N ASP A 149 -49.45 27.45 -24.29
CA ASP A 149 -49.37 28.43 -25.36
C ASP A 149 -48.08 28.27 -26.17
N ALA A 150 -48.20 28.39 -27.49
CA ALA A 150 -47.07 28.32 -28.41
C ALA A 150 -46.08 29.44 -28.09
N PHE A 151 -44.86 29.07 -27.71
CA PHE A 151 -43.76 30.01 -27.52
C PHE A 151 -42.90 30.08 -28.79
N LEU A 152 -42.70 31.30 -29.30
CA LEU A 152 -41.85 31.61 -30.44
C LEU A 152 -41.01 32.87 -30.24
N PRO A 153 -40.17 32.96 -29.19
CA PRO A 153 -39.24 34.08 -29.08
C PRO A 153 -38.37 34.16 -30.33
N GLN A 154 -38.26 35.37 -30.91
CA GLN A 154 -37.34 35.64 -32.02
C GLN A 154 -35.87 35.31 -31.65
N THR A 155 -35.57 35.23 -30.35
CA THR A 155 -34.25 34.99 -29.76
C THR A 155 -33.88 33.52 -29.59
N LEU A 156 -34.77 32.57 -29.90
CA LEU A 156 -34.44 31.14 -29.80
C LEU A 156 -33.52 30.70 -30.95
N ASP A 157 -32.54 29.88 -30.62
CA ASP A 157 -31.69 29.17 -31.58
C ASP A 157 -32.51 28.08 -32.29
N LYS A 158 -32.77 28.32 -33.58
CA LYS A 158 -33.54 27.44 -34.48
C LYS A 158 -32.67 26.50 -35.30
N SER A 159 -31.34 26.58 -35.16
CA SER A 159 -30.42 25.77 -35.95
C SER A 159 -30.63 24.28 -35.74
N ILE A 160 -30.58 23.51 -36.82
CA ILE A 160 -30.62 22.04 -36.79
C ILE A 160 -29.21 21.49 -37.02
N TRP A 161 -28.57 21.99 -38.06
CA TRP A 161 -27.18 21.69 -38.41
C TRP A 161 -26.26 22.77 -37.84
N ILE A 162 -25.24 22.36 -37.11
CA ILE A 162 -24.17 23.25 -36.69
C ILE A 162 -23.20 23.44 -37.86
N GLU A 163 -22.85 24.69 -38.13
CA GLU A 163 -21.85 25.03 -39.13
C GLU A 163 -20.45 24.69 -38.63
N TYR A 164 -19.69 23.94 -39.43
CA TYR A 164 -18.32 23.55 -39.14
C TYR A 164 -17.44 23.91 -40.34
N PRO A 165 -16.15 24.26 -40.11
CA PRO A 165 -15.23 24.50 -41.21
C PRO A 165 -15.00 23.23 -42.03
N SER A 166 -14.78 23.39 -43.33
CA SER A 166 -14.45 22.28 -44.22
C SER A 166 -13.07 21.71 -43.88
N LEU A 167 -12.97 20.38 -43.79
CA LEU A 167 -11.73 19.68 -43.45
C LEU A 167 -11.32 18.70 -44.54
N SER A 168 -10.01 18.56 -44.74
CA SER A 168 -9.46 17.45 -45.52
C SER A 168 -9.56 16.13 -44.74
N GLN A 169 -9.52 15.00 -45.45
CA GLN A 169 -9.56 13.67 -44.84
C GLN A 169 -8.43 13.44 -43.82
N ASP A 170 -7.23 13.99 -44.09
CA ASP A 170 -6.10 13.93 -43.16
C ASP A 170 -6.38 14.66 -41.83
N MET A 171 -7.10 15.78 -41.88
CA MET A 171 -7.48 16.53 -40.67
C MET A 171 -8.57 15.79 -39.90
N VAL A 172 -9.52 15.16 -40.57
CA VAL A 172 -10.53 14.31 -39.92
C VAL A 172 -9.86 13.11 -39.23
N ALA A 173 -8.91 12.45 -39.89
CA ALA A 173 -8.14 11.34 -39.30
C ALA A 173 -7.35 11.79 -38.06
N LEU A 174 -6.71 12.96 -38.13
CA LEU A 174 -6.01 13.58 -37.00
C LEU A 174 -6.94 13.82 -35.80
N LEU A 175 -8.13 14.39 -36.04
CA LEU A 175 -9.15 14.73 -35.04
C LEU A 175 -9.99 13.51 -34.57
N SER A 176 -9.78 12.35 -35.18
CA SER A 176 -10.42 11.08 -34.80
C SER A 176 -9.48 10.14 -34.03
N GLY A 177 -8.23 10.57 -33.75
CA GLY A 177 -7.25 9.76 -33.02
C GLY A 177 -6.65 8.59 -33.82
N ASN A 178 -6.98 8.45 -35.11
CA ASN A 178 -6.47 7.40 -35.98
C ASN A 178 -5.16 7.84 -36.65
N TRP A 179 -4.06 7.78 -35.91
CA TRP A 179 -2.75 8.32 -36.32
C TRP A 179 -1.89 7.35 -37.16
N GLY A 180 -2.49 6.33 -37.78
CA GLY A 180 -1.81 5.42 -38.69
C GLY A 180 -1.14 6.16 -39.87
N SER A 181 -0.26 5.46 -40.60
CA SER A 181 0.44 6.05 -41.77
C SER A 181 -0.59 6.64 -42.76
N GLY A 182 -0.30 7.79 -43.37
CA GLY A 182 -1.24 8.47 -44.28
C GLY A 182 -1.74 7.60 -45.44
N MET A 183 -0.99 6.55 -45.81
CA MET A 183 -1.40 5.57 -46.83
C MET A 183 -2.47 4.59 -46.33
N SER A 184 -2.46 4.22 -45.04
CA SER A 184 -3.47 3.32 -44.44
C SER A 184 -4.81 4.02 -44.19
N ALA A 185 -4.83 5.35 -44.02
CA ALA A 185 -6.07 6.13 -43.84
C ALA A 185 -6.92 6.24 -45.13
N MET A 186 -6.30 6.08 -46.30
CA MET A 186 -6.99 6.07 -47.59
C MET A 186 -7.57 4.70 -47.96
N GLN A 187 -7.10 3.61 -47.35
CA GLN A 187 -7.44 2.23 -47.73
C GLN A 187 -8.44 1.54 -46.79
N HIS A 188 -8.63 2.05 -45.57
CA HIS A 188 -9.58 1.51 -44.60
C HIS A 188 -10.60 2.57 -44.17
N PRO A 189 -11.90 2.22 -44.03
CA PRO A 189 -12.88 3.14 -43.46
C PRO A 189 -12.39 3.57 -42.07
N MET A 190 -12.32 4.88 -41.83
CA MET A 190 -11.92 5.41 -40.53
C MET A 190 -12.81 4.81 -39.45
N SER A 191 -12.20 4.23 -38.41
CA SER A 191 -12.92 3.73 -37.25
C SER A 191 -13.54 4.91 -36.51
N THR A 192 -14.80 5.22 -36.81
CA THR A 192 -15.59 6.21 -36.08
C THR A 192 -16.07 5.63 -34.76
N LEU A 193 -16.08 6.43 -33.70
CA LEU A 193 -16.74 6.05 -32.45
C LEU A 193 -18.20 5.73 -32.71
N HIS A 194 -18.73 4.73 -31.99
CA HIS A 194 -20.17 4.48 -31.97
C HIS A 194 -20.88 5.75 -31.46
N LEU A 195 -22.09 6.03 -31.94
CA LEU A 195 -22.82 7.27 -31.63
C LEU A 195 -23.04 7.44 -30.13
N LEU A 196 -23.37 6.36 -29.43
CA LEU A 196 -23.54 6.37 -27.97
C LEU A 196 -22.22 6.44 -27.19
N ASP A 197 -21.08 6.11 -27.81
CA ASP A 197 -19.76 6.34 -27.21
C ASP A 197 -19.29 7.79 -27.40
N ALA A 198 -19.61 8.39 -28.56
CA ALA A 198 -19.36 9.81 -28.83
C ALA A 198 -20.23 10.71 -27.96
N PHE A 199 -21.49 10.32 -27.73
CA PHE A 199 -22.49 11.08 -26.97
C PHE A 199 -23.24 10.20 -25.95
N PRO A 200 -22.58 9.76 -24.87
CA PRO A 200 -23.17 8.86 -23.88
C PRO A 200 -24.37 9.50 -23.18
N ILE A 201 -25.51 8.80 -23.13
CA ILE A 201 -26.73 9.29 -22.47
C ILE A 201 -26.71 8.98 -20.96
N THR A 202 -26.45 7.71 -20.63
CA THR A 202 -26.42 7.13 -19.28
C THR A 202 -25.21 6.20 -19.12
N ASP A 203 -25.08 5.57 -17.95
CA ASP A 203 -24.17 4.44 -17.76
C ASP A 203 -24.55 3.29 -18.72
N THR A 204 -23.54 2.60 -19.23
CA THR A 204 -23.66 1.39 -20.05
C THR A 204 -22.95 0.23 -19.35
N PRO A 205 -23.13 -1.04 -19.78
CA PRO A 205 -22.35 -2.17 -19.24
C PRO A 205 -20.84 -1.99 -19.38
N GLU A 206 -20.41 -1.16 -20.33
CA GLU A 206 -19.00 -0.92 -20.62
C GLU A 206 -18.44 0.32 -19.93
N ASN A 207 -19.25 1.36 -19.72
CA ASN A 207 -18.80 2.68 -19.29
C ASN A 207 -19.70 3.29 -18.20
N PHE A 208 -19.08 3.87 -17.17
CA PHE A 208 -19.75 4.84 -16.31
C PHE A 208 -19.69 6.23 -16.94
N SER A 209 -20.83 6.91 -17.02
CA SER A 209 -20.94 8.31 -17.45
C SER A 209 -21.05 9.22 -16.23
N TYR A 210 -20.14 10.19 -16.10
CA TYR A 210 -20.12 11.16 -15.00
C TYR A 210 -20.76 12.49 -15.35
N GLY A 211 -20.86 12.80 -16.65
CA GLY A 211 -21.47 14.03 -17.12
C GLY A 211 -20.95 14.42 -18.50
N ARG A 212 -21.29 15.63 -18.93
CA ARG A 212 -20.78 16.24 -20.16
C ARG A 212 -20.86 17.77 -20.07
N VAL A 213 -20.05 18.44 -20.88
CA VAL A 213 -19.98 19.90 -20.96
C VAL A 213 -19.89 20.34 -22.42
N MET A 214 -20.37 21.55 -22.71
CA MET A 214 -20.14 22.18 -24.02
C MET A 214 -18.72 22.72 -24.06
N ALA A 215 -18.05 22.60 -25.19
CA ALA A 215 -16.67 23.03 -25.35
C ALA A 215 -16.43 23.61 -26.74
N ASP A 216 -15.66 24.69 -26.81
CA ASP A 216 -15.20 25.26 -28.09
C ASP A 216 -13.78 24.78 -28.35
N LEU A 217 -13.62 24.03 -29.43
CA LEU A 217 -12.36 23.40 -29.79
C LEU A 217 -11.69 24.22 -30.88
N SER A 218 -10.44 24.62 -30.70
CA SER A 218 -9.64 25.33 -31.71
C SER A 218 -8.43 24.51 -32.11
N LEU A 219 -8.30 24.19 -33.40
CA LEU A 219 -7.16 23.50 -33.97
C LEU A 219 -6.13 24.51 -34.49
N MET A 220 -4.85 24.28 -34.18
CA MET A 220 -3.73 25.12 -34.59
C MET A 220 -2.46 24.32 -34.85
N GLU A 221 -1.58 24.87 -35.69
CA GLU A 221 -0.23 24.34 -35.94
C GLU A 221 0.77 24.95 -34.94
N GLN A 222 1.64 24.14 -34.35
CA GLN A 222 2.64 24.56 -33.37
C GLN A 222 3.71 25.44 -34.04
N GLY A 223 3.77 26.70 -33.63
CA GLY A 223 4.74 27.67 -34.16
C GLY A 223 4.30 28.40 -35.43
N GLY A 224 3.08 28.14 -35.94
CA GLY A 224 2.48 28.89 -37.03
C GLY A 224 2.09 30.33 -36.63
N ARG A 225 1.97 31.23 -37.60
CA ARG A 225 1.39 32.57 -37.40
C ARG A 225 -0.07 32.41 -36.95
N GLU A 226 -0.56 33.26 -36.04
CA GLU A 226 -1.87 33.15 -35.36
C GLU A 226 -3.13 33.14 -36.27
N SER A 227 -2.98 33.12 -37.60
CA SER A 227 -3.97 33.63 -38.55
C SER A 227 -5.01 32.62 -39.06
N GLU A 228 -4.87 31.30 -38.84
CA GLU A 228 -5.88 30.30 -39.27
C GLU A 228 -6.22 29.30 -38.16
N LYS A 229 -7.03 29.74 -37.19
CA LYS A 229 -7.56 28.88 -36.12
C LYS A 229 -8.89 28.31 -36.60
N LEU A 230 -8.99 26.98 -36.75
CA LEU A 230 -10.26 26.32 -37.05
C LEU A 230 -10.99 26.02 -35.75
N THR A 231 -12.19 26.58 -35.59
CA THR A 231 -12.99 26.42 -34.37
C THR A 231 -14.19 25.49 -34.61
N PHE A 232 -14.47 24.62 -33.64
CA PHE A 232 -15.53 23.63 -33.67
C PHE A 232 -16.31 23.67 -32.37
N ALA A 233 -17.64 23.77 -32.46
CA ALA A 233 -18.50 23.52 -31.32
C ALA A 233 -18.55 22.00 -31.04
N CYS A 234 -18.08 21.60 -29.86
CA CYS A 234 -17.98 20.20 -29.44
C CYS A 234 -18.67 19.96 -28.10
N MET A 235 -18.94 18.69 -27.82
CA MET A 235 -19.31 18.23 -26.48
C MET A 235 -18.17 17.39 -25.93
N LEU A 236 -17.79 17.66 -24.68
CA LEU A 236 -16.82 16.87 -23.94
C LEU A 236 -17.58 16.03 -22.91
N SER A 237 -17.56 14.71 -23.10
CA SER A 237 -18.17 13.72 -22.24
C SER A 237 -17.13 13.07 -21.33
N MET A 238 -17.52 12.86 -20.08
CA MET A 238 -16.68 12.26 -19.04
C MET A 238 -17.11 10.83 -18.79
N VAL A 239 -16.27 9.87 -19.17
CA VAL A 239 -16.57 8.44 -19.01
C VAL A 239 -15.43 7.69 -18.34
N ARG A 240 -15.76 6.62 -17.63
CA ARG A 240 -14.75 5.69 -17.08
C ARG A 240 -15.17 4.27 -17.42
N PRO A 241 -14.36 3.52 -18.17
CA PRO A 241 -14.72 2.16 -18.50
C PRO A 241 -14.79 1.25 -17.27
N GLN A 242 -15.64 0.23 -17.33
CA GLN A 242 -15.86 -0.71 -16.22
C GLN A 242 -14.83 -1.84 -16.19
N LYS A 243 -14.03 -1.99 -17.26
CA LYS A 243 -12.94 -2.96 -17.37
C LYS A 243 -11.61 -2.41 -16.82
N HIS A 244 -11.42 -1.09 -16.78
CA HIS A 244 -10.18 -0.46 -16.32
C HIS A 244 -10.46 0.88 -15.63
N SER A 245 -9.63 1.25 -14.64
CA SER A 245 -9.91 2.37 -13.73
C SER A 245 -9.62 3.76 -14.30
N GLY A 246 -9.15 3.87 -15.54
CA GLY A 246 -8.79 5.14 -16.20
C GLY A 246 -9.98 6.00 -16.58
N LEU A 247 -9.89 7.30 -16.26
CA LEU A 247 -10.82 8.32 -16.73
C LEU A 247 -10.55 8.62 -18.21
N VAL A 248 -11.62 8.80 -18.99
CA VAL A 248 -11.58 9.11 -20.42
C VAL A 248 -12.41 10.36 -20.69
N PHE A 249 -11.84 11.32 -21.41
CA PHE A 249 -12.59 12.46 -21.96
C PHE A 249 -12.84 12.24 -23.44
N VAL A 250 -14.10 12.11 -23.82
CA VAL A 250 -14.52 11.94 -25.21
C VAL A 250 -15.01 13.28 -25.74
N ILE A 251 -14.42 13.75 -26.84
CA ILE A 251 -14.71 15.03 -27.47
C ILE A 251 -15.30 14.74 -28.84
N ALA A 252 -16.53 15.21 -29.07
CA ALA A 252 -17.28 14.91 -30.27
C ALA A 252 -17.97 16.16 -30.86
N SER A 253 -17.92 16.32 -32.19
CA SER A 253 -18.73 17.31 -32.93
C SER A 253 -20.04 16.70 -33.45
N GLN A 254 -21.06 17.53 -33.68
CA GLN A 254 -22.36 17.07 -34.19
C GLN A 254 -22.24 16.40 -35.56
N ASN A 255 -21.39 16.92 -36.46
CA ASN A 255 -21.19 16.34 -37.79
C ASN A 255 -20.22 15.14 -37.83
N GLY A 256 -19.59 14.78 -36.71
CA GLY A 256 -18.67 13.64 -36.63
C GLY A 256 -17.26 13.90 -37.13
N ASN A 257 -16.91 15.13 -37.54
CA ASN A 257 -15.54 15.46 -37.97
C ASN A 257 -14.52 15.47 -36.81
N VAL A 258 -14.97 15.69 -35.58
CA VAL A 258 -14.15 15.62 -34.37
C VAL A 258 -14.64 14.45 -33.52
N GLN A 259 -13.75 13.49 -33.23
CA GLN A 259 -14.04 12.28 -32.45
C GLN A 259 -12.78 11.82 -31.69
N LEU A 260 -12.41 12.58 -30.65
CA LEU A 260 -11.15 12.37 -29.93
C LEU A 260 -11.42 11.80 -28.53
N ALA A 261 -10.65 10.81 -28.10
CA ALA A 261 -10.67 10.33 -26.72
C ALA A 261 -9.32 10.56 -26.05
N ILE A 262 -9.29 11.37 -24.98
CA ILE A 262 -8.12 11.53 -24.11
C ILE A 262 -8.16 10.41 -23.06
N GLN A 263 -7.15 9.55 -23.05
CA GLN A 263 -7.16 8.33 -22.22
C GLN A 263 -5.76 7.85 -21.80
N GLU A 264 -5.64 6.64 -21.27
CA GLU A 264 -4.33 6.06 -20.85
C GLU A 264 -3.63 5.29 -21.99
N ASN A 265 -4.36 4.89 -23.04
CA ASN A 265 -3.83 4.08 -24.14
C ASN A 265 -3.28 4.94 -25.31
N LYS A 266 -1.96 4.98 -25.46
CA LYS A 266 -1.25 5.72 -26.54
C LYS A 266 -1.61 5.27 -27.95
N ASN A 267 -2.09 4.04 -28.14
CA ASN A 267 -2.43 3.50 -29.46
C ASN A 267 -3.82 3.92 -29.94
N ALA A 268 -4.62 4.54 -29.08
CA ALA A 268 -6.04 4.84 -29.34
C ALA A 268 -6.35 6.35 -29.21
N GLY A 269 -5.33 7.20 -29.35
CA GLY A 269 -5.46 8.65 -29.31
C GLY A 269 -4.51 9.33 -28.30
N PRO A 270 -4.73 10.61 -28.00
CA PRO A 270 -3.90 11.37 -27.06
C PRO A 270 -4.01 10.82 -25.64
N VAL A 271 -2.91 10.89 -24.92
CA VAL A 271 -2.86 10.51 -23.51
C VAL A 271 -2.72 11.71 -22.59
N TRP A 272 -2.87 11.48 -21.29
CA TRP A 272 -2.73 12.52 -20.28
C TRP A 272 -1.37 13.24 -20.28
N ASP A 273 -0.30 12.60 -20.77
CA ASP A 273 1.03 13.23 -20.98
C ASP A 273 1.01 14.29 -22.10
N ASP A 274 0.05 14.21 -23.02
CA ASP A 274 -0.12 15.16 -24.13
C ASP A 274 -0.95 16.39 -23.72
N VAL A 275 -1.56 16.36 -22.52
CA VAL A 275 -2.49 17.38 -22.03
C VAL A 275 -1.80 18.37 -21.10
N ARG A 276 -2.03 19.66 -21.35
CA ARG A 276 -1.63 20.75 -20.46
C ARG A 276 -2.85 21.56 -20.04
N TRP A 277 -3.05 21.68 -18.74
CA TRP A 277 -4.13 22.45 -18.14
C TRP A 277 -3.72 23.92 -17.97
N ARG A 278 -4.57 24.86 -18.38
CA ARG A 278 -4.36 26.31 -18.25
C ARG A 278 -5.46 26.93 -17.40
N ASN A 279 -5.21 27.01 -16.10
CA ASN A 279 -6.19 27.50 -15.13
C ASN A 279 -6.68 28.93 -15.40
N GLU A 280 -5.78 29.83 -15.81
CA GLU A 280 -6.10 31.24 -16.05
C GLU A 280 -6.99 31.42 -17.28
N ALA A 281 -6.74 30.66 -18.34
CA ALA A 281 -7.52 30.71 -19.59
C ALA A 281 -8.75 29.80 -19.57
N CYS A 282 -8.89 28.91 -18.57
CA CYS A 282 -9.90 27.84 -18.56
C CYS A 282 -9.82 26.94 -19.81
N THR A 283 -8.60 26.63 -20.26
CA THR A 283 -8.35 25.81 -21.46
C THR A 283 -7.59 24.52 -21.16
N LEU A 284 -7.87 23.48 -21.96
CA LEU A 284 -7.05 22.28 -22.06
C LEU A 284 -6.32 22.31 -23.40
N GLU A 285 -4.99 22.35 -23.36
CA GLU A 285 -4.13 22.22 -24.54
C GLU A 285 -3.78 20.74 -24.73
N VAL A 286 -4.09 20.17 -25.89
CA VAL A 286 -3.81 18.77 -26.22
C VAL A 286 -2.86 18.74 -27.41
N ARG A 287 -1.66 18.19 -27.21
CA ARG A 287 -0.69 17.99 -28.28
C ARG A 287 -1.13 16.83 -29.17
N LEU A 288 -1.04 17.04 -30.48
CA LEU A 288 -1.31 16.03 -31.48
C LEU A 288 -0.04 15.74 -32.30
N PRO A 289 0.00 14.64 -33.08
CA PRO A 289 1.09 14.37 -34.00
C PRO A 289 1.27 15.46 -35.06
N ARG A 290 2.41 15.42 -35.75
CA ARG A 290 2.74 16.30 -36.88
C ARG A 290 2.72 17.80 -36.53
N GLY A 291 2.99 18.14 -35.28
CA GLY A 291 3.07 19.53 -34.84
C GLY A 291 1.72 20.21 -34.67
N PHE A 292 0.59 19.48 -34.64
CA PHE A 292 -0.71 20.10 -34.36
C PHE A 292 -0.98 20.19 -32.85
N MET A 293 -1.88 21.10 -32.48
CA MET A 293 -2.39 21.24 -31.12
C MET A 293 -3.87 21.60 -31.18
N ILE A 294 -4.62 21.06 -30.23
CA ILE A 294 -5.99 21.47 -29.96
C ILE A 294 -6.02 22.29 -28.67
N ILE A 295 -6.76 23.39 -28.67
CA ILE A 295 -7.16 24.12 -27.47
C ILE A 295 -8.66 23.92 -27.24
N ILE A 296 -9.02 23.35 -26.10
CA ILE A 296 -10.41 23.17 -25.68
C ILE A 296 -10.74 24.28 -24.68
N GLN A 297 -11.57 25.21 -25.10
CA GLN A 297 -12.07 26.30 -24.26
C GLN A 297 -13.33 25.86 -23.51
N LEU A 298 -13.34 26.12 -22.21
CA LEU A 298 -14.45 25.78 -21.30
C LEU A 298 -14.90 27.00 -20.50
N THR A 299 -16.08 26.90 -19.91
CA THR A 299 -16.49 27.82 -18.85
C THR A 299 -15.65 27.59 -17.59
N GLN A 300 -15.55 28.60 -16.73
CA GLN A 300 -14.81 28.46 -15.47
C GLN A 300 -15.38 27.35 -14.56
N HIS A 301 -16.70 27.16 -14.57
CA HIS A 301 -17.36 26.11 -13.79
C HIS A 301 -16.98 24.72 -14.30
N ASP A 302 -17.10 24.52 -15.62
CA ASP A 302 -16.84 23.25 -16.28
C ASP A 302 -15.36 22.87 -16.19
N PHE A 303 -14.46 23.84 -16.41
CA PHE A 303 -13.02 23.63 -16.25
C PHE A 303 -12.67 23.11 -14.85
N ARG A 304 -13.20 23.74 -13.80
CA ARG A 304 -12.96 23.30 -12.41
C ARG A 304 -13.52 21.91 -12.15
N LEU A 305 -14.70 21.59 -12.70
CA LEU A 305 -15.30 20.27 -12.58
C LEU A 305 -14.42 19.18 -13.20
N LEU A 306 -13.97 19.39 -14.44
CA LEU A 306 -13.09 18.44 -15.14
C LEU A 306 -11.74 18.28 -14.43
N TRP A 307 -11.11 19.39 -14.05
CA TRP A 307 -9.84 19.38 -13.32
C TRP A 307 -9.95 18.61 -12.02
N ASN A 308 -10.96 18.90 -11.19
CA ASN A 308 -11.14 18.24 -9.91
C ASN A 308 -11.36 16.73 -10.07
N MET A 309 -12.09 16.30 -11.11
CA MET A 309 -12.31 14.88 -11.35
C MET A 309 -11.04 14.16 -11.78
N TYR A 310 -10.26 14.77 -12.68
CA TYR A 310 -8.96 14.24 -13.11
C TYR A 310 -7.93 14.21 -11.97
N ASP A 311 -7.72 15.34 -11.28
CA ASP A 311 -6.76 15.51 -10.19
C ASP A 311 -7.07 14.57 -9.03
N PHE A 312 -8.35 14.47 -8.63
CA PHE A 312 -8.76 13.54 -7.58
C PHE A 312 -8.49 12.08 -7.97
N GLY A 313 -8.89 11.66 -9.18
CA GLY A 313 -8.65 10.29 -9.66
C GLY A 313 -7.17 9.96 -9.73
N SER A 314 -6.34 10.88 -10.24
CA SER A 314 -4.89 10.74 -10.32
C SER A 314 -4.25 10.63 -8.93
N LYS A 315 -4.64 11.49 -7.98
CA LYS A 315 -4.18 11.44 -6.58
C LYS A 315 -4.57 10.15 -5.87
N VAL A 316 -5.78 9.63 -6.11
CA VAL A 316 -6.20 8.35 -5.54
C VAL A 316 -5.36 7.22 -6.11
N LYS A 317 -5.18 7.17 -7.43
CA LYS A 317 -4.35 6.14 -8.08
C LYS A 317 -2.88 6.21 -7.64
N SER A 318 -2.32 7.41 -7.44
CA SER A 318 -0.93 7.57 -7.01
C SER A 318 -0.66 6.94 -5.63
N THR A 319 -1.69 6.75 -4.80
CA THR A 319 -1.55 6.03 -3.52
C THR A 319 -1.16 4.55 -3.67
N LEU A 320 -1.40 3.93 -4.83
CA LEU A 320 -1.00 2.56 -5.14
C LEU A 320 0.45 2.43 -5.60
N TYR A 321 1.23 3.52 -5.59
CA TYR A 321 2.64 3.52 -5.93
C TYR A 321 3.51 3.81 -4.69
N PRO A 322 4.76 3.31 -4.67
CA PRO A 322 5.67 3.52 -3.55
C PRO A 322 6.09 4.99 -3.42
N ARG A 323 6.27 5.45 -2.18
CA ARG A 323 6.93 6.72 -1.83
C ARG A 323 8.46 6.55 -1.79
N LYS A 324 9.19 7.65 -1.57
CA LYS A 324 10.67 7.69 -1.61
C LYS A 324 11.35 6.66 -0.68
N ASP A 325 10.73 6.34 0.44
CA ASP A 325 11.20 5.45 1.50
C ASP A 325 10.47 4.10 1.54
N GLU A 326 9.78 3.74 0.46
CA GLU A 326 8.90 2.58 0.41
C GLU A 326 9.26 1.61 -0.70
N VAL A 327 9.13 0.31 -0.41
CA VAL A 327 9.24 -0.77 -1.39
C VAL A 327 7.92 -1.52 -1.45
N VAL A 328 7.47 -1.88 -2.65
CA VAL A 328 6.25 -2.67 -2.84
C VAL A 328 6.55 -4.13 -2.52
N VAL A 329 5.92 -4.67 -1.47
CA VAL A 329 6.12 -6.08 -1.05
C VAL A 329 4.94 -6.97 -1.42
N PHE A 330 3.77 -6.38 -1.69
CA PHE A 330 2.59 -7.10 -2.16
C PHE A 330 1.67 -6.18 -2.95
N ARG A 331 1.09 -6.69 -4.05
CA ARG A 331 0.01 -6.04 -4.78
C ARG A 331 -0.98 -7.11 -5.24
N ASN A 332 -2.27 -6.86 -5.09
CA ASN A 332 -3.31 -7.79 -5.52
C ASN A 332 -4.65 -7.09 -5.77
N THR A 333 -5.62 -7.82 -6.32
CA THR A 333 -7.03 -7.44 -6.38
C THR A 333 -7.82 -8.26 -5.37
N LEU A 334 -8.41 -7.60 -4.38
CA LEU A 334 -9.25 -8.24 -3.37
C LEU A 334 -10.58 -8.70 -3.98
N ARG A 335 -11.11 -9.82 -3.52
CA ARG A 335 -12.47 -10.24 -3.86
C ARG A 335 -13.46 -9.18 -3.41
N SER A 336 -13.32 -8.75 -2.16
CA SER A 336 -14.07 -7.63 -1.60
C SER A 336 -13.30 -6.91 -0.48
N PHE A 337 -13.68 -5.68 -0.22
CA PHE A 337 -13.11 -4.81 0.80
C PHE A 337 -14.19 -4.02 1.50
N GLN A 338 -14.09 -3.90 2.81
CA GLN A 338 -14.97 -3.05 3.61
C GLN A 338 -14.14 -2.16 4.52
N TYR A 339 -14.49 -0.88 4.55
CA TYR A 339 -13.84 0.14 5.36
C TYR A 339 -14.79 0.64 6.44
N MET A 340 -14.41 0.43 7.70
CA MET A 340 -15.18 0.85 8.86
C MET A 340 -14.43 1.97 9.57
N ASP A 341 -14.89 3.20 9.39
CA ASP A 341 -14.38 4.37 10.11
C ASP A 341 -15.10 4.54 11.44
N ALA A 342 -14.39 4.96 12.49
CA ALA A 342 -15.02 5.33 13.75
C ALA A 342 -15.82 6.64 13.64
N ASP A 343 -15.50 7.51 12.68
CA ASP A 343 -16.36 8.65 12.36
C ASP A 343 -17.53 8.21 11.48
N PRO A 344 -18.77 8.19 11.99
CA PRO A 344 -19.94 7.80 11.21
C PRO A 344 -20.24 8.76 10.05
N ASN A 345 -19.67 9.97 10.03
CA ASN A 345 -19.87 10.96 8.96
C ASN A 345 -18.78 10.90 7.88
N SER A 346 -17.76 10.06 8.06
CA SER A 346 -16.66 9.90 7.10
C SER A 346 -17.18 9.44 5.73
N ARG A 347 -16.67 10.07 4.67
CA ARG A 347 -16.98 9.74 3.26
C ARG A 347 -15.72 9.37 2.46
N LEU A 348 -14.64 8.99 3.16
CA LEU A 348 -13.36 8.64 2.53
C LEU A 348 -13.46 7.39 1.64
N PHE A 349 -14.32 6.45 2.03
CA PHE A 349 -14.57 5.21 1.32
C PHE A 349 -16.04 4.79 1.49
N PRO A 350 -16.64 4.06 0.53
CA PRO A 350 -17.96 3.48 0.70
C PRO A 350 -18.07 2.63 1.98
N LYS A 351 -19.19 2.78 2.72
CA LYS A 351 -19.45 2.01 3.95
C LYS A 351 -19.86 0.56 3.67
N GLU A 352 -20.40 0.33 2.50
CA GLU A 352 -20.80 -0.97 2.00
C GLU A 352 -19.58 -1.76 1.52
N VAL A 353 -19.75 -3.08 1.38
CA VAL A 353 -18.72 -3.95 0.84
C VAL A 353 -18.50 -3.63 -0.63
N VAL A 354 -17.25 -3.33 -1.02
CA VAL A 354 -16.87 -3.01 -2.39
C VAL A 354 -16.06 -4.15 -2.98
N ASN A 355 -16.44 -4.62 -4.17
CA ASN A 355 -15.78 -5.73 -4.85
C ASN A 355 -14.59 -5.27 -5.68
N LYS A 356 -13.63 -6.20 -5.91
CA LYS A 356 -12.50 -6.02 -6.84
C LYS A 356 -11.64 -4.78 -6.57
N CYS A 357 -11.47 -4.41 -5.31
CA CYS A 357 -10.57 -3.31 -4.93
C CYS A 357 -9.10 -3.70 -5.17
N GLU A 358 -8.32 -2.77 -5.68
CA GLU A 358 -6.86 -2.93 -5.77
C GLU A 358 -6.25 -2.65 -4.40
N VAL A 359 -5.37 -3.54 -3.92
CA VAL A 359 -4.61 -3.39 -2.68
C VAL A 359 -3.12 -3.44 -2.96
N ALA A 360 -2.37 -2.57 -2.26
CA ALA A 360 -0.92 -2.60 -2.25
C ALA A 360 -0.39 -2.48 -0.81
N LEU A 361 0.63 -3.27 -0.50
CA LEU A 361 1.40 -3.23 0.75
C LEU A 361 2.80 -2.72 0.44
N PHE A 362 3.20 -1.69 1.17
CA PHE A 362 4.51 -1.08 1.07
C PHE A 362 5.25 -1.25 2.39
N GLU A 363 6.48 -1.72 2.34
CA GLU A 363 7.40 -1.70 3.47
C GLU A 363 8.16 -0.37 3.48
N LYS A 364 8.21 0.28 4.63
CA LYS A 364 9.00 1.51 4.82
C LYS A 364 10.38 1.16 5.32
N LEU A 365 11.40 1.67 4.65
CA LEU A 365 12.81 1.42 4.96
C LEU A 365 13.55 2.75 5.15
N LEU A 366 14.33 2.85 6.22
CA LEU A 366 15.26 3.96 6.43
C LEU A 366 16.69 3.45 6.27
N LYS A 367 17.40 3.97 5.27
CA LYS A 367 18.83 3.75 5.10
C LYS A 367 19.60 4.79 5.92
N GLU A 368 20.44 4.33 6.83
CA GLU A 368 21.31 5.15 7.66
C GLU A 368 22.77 4.80 7.38
N VAL A 369 23.59 5.80 7.07
CA VAL A 369 25.01 5.61 6.79
C VAL A 369 25.78 6.12 8.01
N GLY A 370 26.45 5.21 8.72
CA GLY A 370 27.24 5.51 9.90
C GLY A 370 28.72 5.17 9.73
N PRO A 371 29.57 5.50 10.72
CA PRO A 371 31.01 5.23 10.69
C PRO A 371 31.35 3.74 10.55
N SER A 372 30.54 2.87 11.16
CA SER A 372 30.75 1.42 11.16
C SER A 372 30.18 0.72 9.93
N GLY A 373 29.44 1.42 9.07
CA GLY A 373 28.77 0.83 7.91
C GLY A 373 27.38 1.42 7.66
N THR A 374 26.75 0.93 6.61
CA THR A 374 25.36 1.26 6.27
C THR A 374 24.42 0.30 6.99
N ARG A 375 23.32 0.80 7.55
CA ARG A 375 22.25 0.01 8.16
C ARG A 375 20.91 0.35 7.51
N ILE A 376 20.08 -0.67 7.29
CA ILE A 376 18.71 -0.52 6.80
C ILE A 376 17.74 -0.86 7.94
N TRP A 377 16.90 0.12 8.30
CA TRP A 377 15.93 0.00 9.38
C TRP A 377 14.51 -0.14 8.84
N HIS A 378 13.80 -1.14 9.35
CA HIS A 378 12.37 -1.27 9.11
C HIS A 378 11.59 -0.17 9.86
N ARG A 379 10.70 0.54 9.15
CA ARG A 379 9.89 1.66 9.69
C ARG A 379 8.39 1.39 9.62
N GLY A 380 8.00 0.13 9.47
CA GLY A 380 6.61 -0.29 9.41
C GLY A 380 6.10 -0.48 7.99
N PHE A 381 4.78 -0.50 7.86
CA PHE A 381 4.12 -0.71 6.58
C PHE A 381 3.15 0.41 6.24
N ARG A 382 2.83 0.55 4.95
CA ARG A 382 1.65 1.28 4.47
C ARG A 382 0.78 0.32 3.67
N ILE A 383 -0.50 0.29 3.98
CA ILE A 383 -1.51 -0.40 3.17
C ILE A 383 -2.27 0.67 2.39
N ALA A 384 -2.42 0.51 1.08
CA ALA A 384 -3.29 1.33 0.26
C ALA A 384 -4.34 0.47 -0.42
N VAL A 385 -5.58 0.95 -0.45
CA VAL A 385 -6.70 0.29 -1.11
C VAL A 385 -7.46 1.30 -1.95
N VAL A 386 -7.75 0.97 -3.21
CA VAL A 386 -8.51 1.80 -4.14
C VAL A 386 -9.67 0.99 -4.70
N THR A 387 -10.82 1.64 -4.92
CA THR A 387 -12.00 1.00 -5.49
C THR A 387 -11.73 0.43 -6.88
N GLY A 388 -12.30 -0.74 -7.15
CA GLY A 388 -12.17 -1.42 -8.44
C GLY A 388 -12.87 -0.70 -9.59
N PRO A 389 -12.60 -1.10 -10.85
CA PRO A 389 -13.15 -0.45 -12.03
C PRO A 389 -14.67 -0.60 -12.15
N GLN A 390 -15.28 -1.58 -11.48
CA GLN A 390 -16.74 -1.81 -11.44
C GLN A 390 -17.49 -0.92 -10.43
N THR A 391 -16.78 -0.10 -9.65
CA THR A 391 -17.40 0.78 -8.64
C THR A 391 -17.42 2.21 -9.13
N LYS A 392 -18.58 2.75 -9.51
CA LYS A 392 -18.70 4.09 -10.13
C LYS A 392 -17.94 5.18 -9.38
N THR A 393 -17.99 5.21 -8.05
CA THR A 393 -17.24 6.19 -7.26
C THR A 393 -15.78 5.74 -7.11
N VAL A 394 -14.84 6.55 -7.60
CA VAL A 394 -13.41 6.37 -7.28
C VAL A 394 -13.21 6.76 -5.82
N SER A 395 -12.63 5.88 -5.02
CA SER A 395 -12.27 6.17 -3.64
C SER A 395 -11.01 5.41 -3.27
N GLY A 396 -10.23 5.95 -2.34
CA GLY A 396 -9.03 5.29 -1.88
C GLY A 396 -8.69 5.67 -0.46
N VAL A 397 -8.22 4.69 0.30
CA VAL A 397 -7.75 4.83 1.67
C VAL A 397 -6.35 4.27 1.78
N HIS A 398 -5.55 4.83 2.67
CA HIS A 398 -4.26 4.27 3.00
C HIS A 398 -3.91 4.52 4.46
N HIS A 399 -3.35 3.51 5.10
CA HIS A 399 -3.02 3.52 6.53
C HIS A 399 -1.59 3.08 6.76
N THR A 400 -0.92 3.74 7.70
CA THR A 400 0.45 3.37 8.12
C THR A 400 0.39 2.53 9.39
N TYR A 401 1.18 1.48 9.42
CA TYR A 401 1.35 0.55 10.53
C TYR A 401 2.78 0.66 11.05
N PRO A 402 3.06 1.58 12.00
CA PRO A 402 4.40 1.74 12.54
C PRO A 402 4.78 0.59 13.47
N PRO A 403 6.07 0.24 13.62
CA PRO A 403 6.50 -0.86 14.49
C PRO A 403 6.18 -0.63 15.97
N TYR A 404 6.15 0.64 16.40
CA TYR A 404 5.85 1.03 17.78
C TYR A 404 4.36 0.95 18.15
N GLN A 405 3.50 0.42 17.28
CA GLN A 405 2.11 0.09 17.58
C GLN A 405 1.86 -1.39 17.24
N PRO A 406 1.14 -2.14 18.10
CA PRO A 406 0.88 -3.54 17.82
C PRO A 406 -0.10 -3.69 16.65
N LEU A 407 0.23 -4.58 15.72
CA LEU A 407 -0.64 -4.97 14.63
C LEU A 407 -1.79 -5.82 15.19
N GLN A 408 -2.96 -5.20 15.30
CA GLN A 408 -4.18 -5.88 15.74
C GLN A 408 -4.93 -6.46 14.54
N PHE A 409 -5.12 -7.77 14.53
CA PHE A 409 -5.76 -8.48 13.43
C PHE A 409 -6.80 -9.50 13.89
N SER A 410 -7.61 -10.01 12.96
CA SER A 410 -8.46 -11.18 13.17
C SER A 410 -8.66 -11.93 11.86
N PHE A 411 -8.70 -13.25 11.92
CA PHE A 411 -9.05 -14.10 10.77
C PHE A 411 -10.49 -14.57 10.88
N PHE A 412 -11.18 -14.62 9.75
CA PHE A 412 -12.53 -15.16 9.67
C PHE A 412 -12.84 -15.57 8.23
N ARG A 413 -13.98 -16.22 8.06
CA ARG A 413 -14.53 -16.59 6.75
C ARG A 413 -15.63 -15.60 6.39
N ALA A 414 -15.48 -14.95 5.25
CA ALA A 414 -16.53 -14.11 4.69
C ALA A 414 -17.53 -14.97 3.88
N GLU A 415 -18.48 -14.32 3.22
CA GLU A 415 -19.49 -14.99 2.41
C GLU A 415 -18.88 -15.94 1.36
N GLY A 416 -19.42 -17.17 1.30
CA GLY A 416 -18.87 -18.23 0.44
C GLY A 416 -17.53 -18.78 0.90
N GLU A 417 -17.29 -18.85 2.21
CA GLU A 417 -16.05 -19.37 2.83
C GLU A 417 -14.76 -18.65 2.40
N ALA A 418 -14.91 -17.42 1.91
CA ALA A 418 -13.79 -16.64 1.40
C ALA A 418 -12.83 -16.25 2.53
N PRO A 419 -11.51 -16.35 2.32
CA PRO A 419 -10.52 -16.04 3.35
C PRO A 419 -10.46 -14.53 3.62
N ALA A 420 -10.79 -14.13 4.85
CA ALA A 420 -10.83 -12.73 5.24
C ALA A 420 -9.85 -12.39 6.37
N LEU A 421 -9.36 -11.15 6.33
CA LEU A 421 -8.46 -10.56 7.33
C LEU A 421 -9.05 -9.22 7.77
N SER A 422 -9.26 -9.07 9.08
CA SER A 422 -9.55 -7.76 9.66
C SER A 422 -8.27 -7.15 10.20
N LEU A 423 -8.03 -5.87 9.91
CA LEU A 423 -6.93 -5.09 10.44
C LEU A 423 -7.47 -3.81 11.07
N ARG A 424 -7.08 -3.55 12.31
CA ARG A 424 -7.37 -2.26 12.95
C ARG A 424 -6.36 -1.21 12.47
N PHE A 425 -6.77 0.04 12.36
CA PHE A 425 -5.86 1.16 12.08
C PHE A 425 -6.12 2.31 13.05
N GLU A 426 -5.07 3.08 13.34
CA GLU A 426 -5.11 4.27 14.18
C GLU A 426 -4.03 5.26 13.72
N ASN A 427 -4.41 6.20 12.86
CA ASN A 427 -3.55 7.20 12.24
C ASN A 427 -4.03 8.61 12.61
N GLY A 428 -3.66 9.06 13.81
CA GLY A 428 -4.05 10.37 14.32
C GLY A 428 -5.56 10.45 14.59
N ARG A 429 -6.28 11.25 13.79
CA ARG A 429 -7.75 11.39 13.92
C ARG A 429 -8.51 10.22 13.29
N GLN A 430 -7.91 9.49 12.35
CA GLN A 430 -8.52 8.35 11.69
C GLN A 430 -8.30 7.09 12.51
N LYS A 431 -9.37 6.41 12.88
CA LYS A 431 -9.30 5.13 13.59
C LYS A 431 -10.47 4.25 13.14
N GLY A 432 -10.24 2.95 13.07
CA GLY A 432 -11.25 2.05 12.53
C GLY A 432 -10.71 0.68 12.16
N ARG A 433 -11.40 0.02 11.23
CA ARG A 433 -11.08 -1.33 10.77
C ARG A 433 -11.17 -1.46 9.26
N MET A 434 -10.19 -2.14 8.68
CA MET A 434 -10.22 -2.62 7.31
C MET A 434 -10.55 -4.11 7.31
N ILE A 435 -11.45 -4.53 6.43
CA ILE A 435 -11.75 -5.93 6.18
C ILE A 435 -11.33 -6.23 4.74
N LEU A 436 -10.33 -7.09 4.61
CA LEU A 436 -9.77 -7.53 3.33
C LEU A 436 -10.20 -8.96 3.07
N THR A 437 -10.99 -9.18 2.03
CA THR A 437 -11.40 -10.52 1.59
C THR A 437 -10.59 -10.91 0.35
N PHE A 438 -9.81 -11.97 0.48
CA PHE A 438 -8.91 -12.44 -0.58
C PHE A 438 -9.61 -13.48 -1.46
N SER A 439 -9.05 -13.68 -2.65
CA SER A 439 -9.53 -14.72 -3.57
C SER A 439 -9.01 -16.10 -3.16
N ASP A 440 -7.77 -16.16 -2.66
CA ASP A 440 -7.13 -17.39 -2.18
C ASP A 440 -6.60 -17.22 -0.73
N GLN A 441 -6.67 -18.32 0.02
CA GLN A 441 -6.09 -18.44 1.36
C GLN A 441 -4.59 -18.19 1.34
N LYS A 442 -3.86 -18.63 0.29
CA LYS A 442 -2.42 -18.40 0.16
C LYS A 442 -2.08 -16.91 0.13
N GLU A 443 -2.89 -16.10 -0.55
CA GLU A 443 -2.70 -14.65 -0.64
C GLU A 443 -2.91 -13.98 0.73
N ARG A 444 -3.97 -14.37 1.45
CA ARG A 444 -4.22 -13.89 2.82
C ARG A 444 -3.06 -14.23 3.75
N VAL A 445 -2.57 -15.47 3.70
CA VAL A 445 -1.44 -15.94 4.52
C VAL A 445 -0.18 -15.14 4.18
N ARG A 446 0.14 -14.98 2.89
CA ARG A 446 1.28 -14.18 2.44
C ARG A 446 1.19 -12.74 2.93
N PHE A 447 0.05 -12.09 2.72
CA PHE A 447 -0.19 -10.70 3.14
C PHE A 447 0.00 -10.53 4.65
N HIS A 448 -0.58 -11.43 5.45
CA HIS A 448 -0.41 -11.44 6.90
C HIS A 448 1.06 -11.67 7.32
N SER A 449 1.72 -12.68 6.74
CA SER A 449 3.11 -13.01 7.09
C SER A 449 4.09 -11.88 6.78
N LEU A 450 3.85 -11.10 5.72
CA LEU A 450 4.62 -9.89 5.41
C LEU A 450 4.42 -8.84 6.51
N LEU A 451 3.17 -8.55 6.87
CA LEU A 451 2.84 -7.58 7.92
C LEU A 451 3.41 -7.95 9.30
N THR A 452 3.45 -9.24 9.63
CA THR A 452 4.00 -9.73 10.90
C THR A 452 5.51 -9.95 10.87
N GLY A 453 6.16 -9.76 9.72
CA GLY A 453 7.60 -10.00 9.54
C GLY A 453 8.01 -11.47 9.63
N THR A 454 7.07 -12.39 9.43
CA THR A 454 7.32 -13.85 9.45
C THR A 454 7.45 -14.47 8.07
N ALA A 455 7.18 -13.69 7.01
CA ALA A 455 7.51 -14.09 5.65
C ALA A 455 9.02 -14.27 5.49
N LEU A 456 9.41 -15.36 4.84
CA LEU A 456 10.78 -15.59 4.38
C LEU A 456 10.91 -15.01 2.98
N ASN A 457 11.90 -14.13 2.80
CA ASN A 457 12.32 -13.71 1.47
C ASN A 457 13.14 -14.82 0.80
N HIS A 458 13.33 -14.70 -0.52
CA HIS A 458 14.06 -15.68 -1.34
C HIS A 458 15.54 -15.81 -0.98
N ASP A 459 16.08 -14.79 -0.31
CA ASP A 459 17.45 -14.65 0.14
C ASP A 459 17.59 -14.78 1.66
N GLU A 460 16.53 -15.23 2.34
CA GLU A 460 16.49 -15.47 3.79
C GLU A 460 16.38 -16.96 4.11
N ARG A 461 17.02 -17.37 5.21
CA ARG A 461 16.97 -18.73 5.73
C ARG A 461 16.65 -18.75 7.22
N ILE A 462 15.95 -19.79 7.65
CA ILE A 462 15.78 -20.12 9.08
C ILE A 462 17.06 -20.83 9.56
N PHE A 463 17.78 -20.22 10.49
CA PHE A 463 18.98 -20.80 11.09
C PHE A 463 18.66 -21.71 12.28
N THR A 464 17.60 -21.39 13.01
CA THR A 464 17.09 -22.23 14.09
C THR A 464 15.61 -21.97 14.33
N ASP A 465 14.90 -22.99 14.82
CA ASP A 465 13.51 -22.95 15.25
C ASP A 465 13.40 -23.86 16.48
N VAL A 466 13.29 -23.26 17.66
CA VAL A 466 13.37 -23.96 18.95
C VAL A 466 12.17 -23.68 19.84
N PRO A 467 11.70 -24.67 20.65
CA PRO A 467 10.66 -24.43 21.64
C PRO A 467 11.07 -23.38 22.67
N LEU A 468 10.14 -22.50 23.02
CA LEU A 468 10.36 -21.42 23.97
C LEU A 468 9.39 -21.54 25.14
N LYS A 469 9.94 -21.73 26.35
CA LYS A 469 9.16 -21.87 27.59
C LYS A 469 8.72 -20.51 28.15
N GLY A 470 9.58 -19.50 28.05
CA GLY A 470 9.32 -18.18 28.61
C GLY A 470 10.10 -17.09 27.90
N PHE A 471 9.51 -15.90 27.84
CA PHE A 471 10.18 -14.68 27.37
C PHE A 471 9.78 -13.49 28.21
N ILE A 472 10.78 -12.71 28.60
CA ILE A 472 10.64 -11.52 29.44
C ILE A 472 11.44 -10.39 28.83
N ILE A 473 10.88 -9.19 28.87
CA ILE A 473 11.58 -7.95 28.60
C ILE A 473 11.71 -7.19 29.92
N SER A 474 12.91 -6.83 30.36
CA SER A 474 13.13 -6.00 31.54
C SER A 474 14.04 -4.80 31.23
N GLN A 475 13.99 -3.78 32.09
CA GLN A 475 14.98 -2.69 32.05
C GLN A 475 16.21 -3.02 32.88
N SER A 476 16.05 -3.91 33.88
CA SER A 476 17.14 -4.35 34.76
C SER A 476 17.16 -5.86 34.98
N LEU A 477 18.32 -6.41 35.33
CA LEU A 477 18.45 -7.81 35.77
C LEU A 477 17.69 -8.09 37.08
N ARG A 478 17.40 -7.05 37.87
CA ARG A 478 16.72 -7.11 39.17
C ARG A 478 15.20 -7.19 39.06
N GLU A 479 14.64 -7.15 37.85
CA GLU A 479 13.20 -7.18 37.60
C GLU A 479 12.73 -8.58 37.18
N PRO A 480 12.33 -9.47 38.11
CA PRO A 480 12.07 -10.88 37.80
C PRO A 480 10.86 -11.08 36.86
N LEU A 481 9.89 -10.17 36.87
CA LEU A 481 8.70 -10.24 36.01
C LEU A 481 8.81 -9.36 34.75
N GLY A 482 9.81 -8.49 34.70
CA GLY A 482 9.98 -7.48 33.67
C GLY A 482 8.74 -6.61 33.41
N VAL A 483 8.71 -6.05 32.22
CA VAL A 483 7.62 -5.25 31.66
C VAL A 483 6.45 -6.16 31.30
N SER A 484 5.25 -5.80 31.76
CA SER A 484 4.00 -6.44 31.32
C SER A 484 3.78 -6.22 29.82
N PRO A 485 3.30 -7.20 29.04
CA PRO A 485 2.69 -8.47 29.47
C PRO A 485 3.56 -9.72 29.28
N PHE A 486 4.83 -9.59 28.87
CA PHE A 486 5.61 -10.68 28.27
C PHE A 486 5.75 -11.94 29.15
N SER A 487 5.97 -11.77 30.46
CA SER A 487 6.16 -12.88 31.41
C SER A 487 4.93 -13.80 31.57
N ARG A 488 3.75 -13.37 31.13
CA ARG A 488 2.49 -14.13 31.24
C ARG A 488 1.97 -14.62 29.90
N MET A 489 2.68 -14.33 28.81
CA MET A 489 2.23 -14.72 27.47
C MET A 489 2.51 -16.22 27.21
N PRO A 490 1.62 -16.93 26.50
CA PRO A 490 1.78 -18.35 26.20
C PRO A 490 2.73 -18.53 25.00
N TRP A 491 4.02 -18.42 25.25
CA TRP A 491 5.10 -18.61 24.29
C TRP A 491 5.14 -20.04 23.74
N LYS A 492 5.61 -20.19 22.50
CA LYS A 492 5.68 -21.48 21.80
C LYS A 492 7.07 -21.75 21.24
N ALA A 493 7.60 -20.80 20.48
CA ALA A 493 8.85 -21.01 19.75
C ALA A 493 9.61 -19.69 19.56
N ALA A 494 10.92 -19.82 19.38
CA ALA A 494 11.81 -18.77 18.94
C ALA A 494 12.49 -19.23 17.64
N ARG A 495 12.32 -18.44 16.58
CA ARG A 495 12.92 -18.69 15.27
C ARG A 495 13.90 -17.58 14.93
N VAL A 496 15.10 -17.93 14.50
CA VAL A 496 16.10 -16.96 14.02
C VAL A 496 16.18 -17.05 12.51
N VAL A 497 15.99 -15.91 11.86
CA VAL A 497 16.04 -15.76 10.41
C VAL A 497 17.14 -14.76 10.07
N ASN A 498 17.96 -15.07 9.08
CA ASN A 498 18.97 -14.16 8.54
C ASN A 498 19.10 -14.37 7.02
N GLU A 499 19.98 -13.63 6.37
CA GLU A 499 20.37 -13.88 4.98
C GLU A 499 20.88 -15.31 4.80
N GLU A 500 20.62 -15.92 3.65
CA GLU A 500 21.07 -17.29 3.38
C GLU A 500 22.60 -17.37 3.24
N PHE A 501 23.20 -16.34 2.63
CA PHE A 501 24.64 -16.24 2.35
C PHE A 501 25.14 -14.84 2.69
N GLY A 502 26.39 -14.74 3.17
CA GLY A 502 27.09 -13.47 3.31
C GLY A 502 27.52 -12.87 1.95
N PRO A 503 28.06 -11.63 1.94
CA PRO A 503 28.45 -10.94 0.71
C PRO A 503 29.43 -11.72 -0.18
N ASP A 504 30.29 -12.54 0.44
CA ASP A 504 31.33 -13.32 -0.24
C ASP A 504 30.95 -14.81 -0.38
N GLY A 505 29.68 -15.17 -0.11
CA GLY A 505 29.18 -16.55 -0.14
C GLY A 505 29.50 -17.37 1.12
N ASP A 506 30.01 -16.71 2.16
CA ASP A 506 30.31 -17.21 3.49
C ASP A 506 29.09 -17.22 4.41
N GLN A 507 29.32 -17.50 5.70
CA GLN A 507 28.26 -17.46 6.70
C GLN A 507 27.75 -16.02 6.85
N PRO A 508 26.44 -15.77 6.87
CA PRO A 508 25.92 -14.40 6.91
C PRO A 508 26.35 -13.70 8.21
N PRO A 509 26.62 -12.39 8.15
CA PRO A 509 26.99 -11.63 9.33
C PRO A 509 25.82 -11.58 10.33
N THR A 510 26.15 -11.55 11.62
CA THR A 510 25.21 -11.32 12.73
C THR A 510 25.28 -9.91 13.31
N VAL A 511 26.32 -9.16 12.92
CA VAL A 511 26.56 -7.76 13.24
C VAL A 511 26.50 -6.95 11.95
N LEU A 512 25.85 -5.79 11.98
CA LEU A 512 25.45 -5.01 10.80
C LEU A 512 24.58 -5.83 9.84
N ALA A 513 23.84 -6.80 10.39
CA ALA A 513 22.97 -7.68 9.65
C ALA A 513 21.60 -7.01 9.40
N ASP A 514 21.33 -6.63 8.16
CA ASP A 514 20.09 -5.94 7.80
C ASP A 514 18.84 -6.84 7.91
N LYS A 515 19.01 -8.17 7.81
CA LYS A 515 17.89 -9.14 7.83
C LYS A 515 17.86 -10.06 9.04
N LEU A 516 18.84 -9.98 9.95
CA LEU A 516 18.82 -10.80 11.16
C LEU A 516 17.62 -10.42 12.02
N LYS A 517 16.74 -11.39 12.30
CA LYS A 517 15.55 -11.19 13.12
C LYS A 517 15.22 -12.43 13.95
N VAL A 518 14.77 -12.20 15.17
CA VAL A 518 14.22 -13.22 16.06
C VAL A 518 12.70 -13.11 16.04
N VAL A 519 12.04 -14.14 15.53
CA VAL A 519 10.58 -14.27 15.52
C VAL A 519 10.17 -15.15 16.69
N LEU A 520 9.52 -14.54 17.69
CA LEU A 520 8.96 -15.22 18.84
C LEU A 520 7.47 -15.47 18.58
N GLU A 521 7.07 -16.73 18.63
CA GLU A 521 5.69 -17.14 18.41
C GLU A 521 4.99 -17.39 19.75
N TYR A 522 3.76 -16.89 19.88
CA TYR A 522 2.88 -17.20 21.01
C TYR A 522 1.49 -17.54 20.49
N GLN A 523 0.59 -18.05 21.36
CA GLN A 523 -0.71 -18.59 20.92
C GLN A 523 -1.53 -17.67 20.00
N ASN A 524 -1.48 -16.35 20.23
CA ASN A 524 -2.37 -15.38 19.61
C ASN A 524 -1.62 -14.31 18.80
N GLY A 525 -0.38 -14.54 18.39
CA GLY A 525 0.40 -13.54 17.66
C GLY A 525 1.90 -13.84 17.61
N THR A 526 2.67 -12.82 17.23
CA THR A 526 4.13 -12.90 17.08
C THR A 526 4.82 -11.63 17.57
N VAL A 527 6.06 -11.77 18.01
CA VAL A 527 7.02 -10.66 18.19
C VAL A 527 8.15 -10.86 17.20
N THR A 528 8.46 -9.85 16.41
CA THR A 528 9.56 -9.85 15.44
C THR A 528 10.58 -8.82 15.89
N ASP A 529 11.63 -9.29 16.57
CA ASP A 529 12.75 -8.48 17.08
C ASP A 529 13.88 -8.48 16.06
N ARG A 530 14.07 -7.36 15.34
CA ARG A 530 15.11 -7.20 14.31
C ARG A 530 16.44 -6.86 14.97
N VAL A 531 17.49 -7.63 14.68
CA VAL A 531 18.81 -7.51 15.32
C VAL A 531 19.78 -6.80 14.37
N ASN A 532 19.51 -5.53 14.08
CA ASN A 532 20.43 -4.67 13.33
C ASN A 532 21.33 -3.88 14.31
N VAL A 533 22.46 -4.48 14.67
CA VAL A 533 23.38 -3.99 15.72
C VAL A 533 24.75 -3.66 15.14
N GLY A 534 25.40 -2.63 15.66
CA GLY A 534 26.79 -2.31 15.35
C GLY A 534 27.79 -3.17 16.13
N PRO A 535 29.08 -3.11 15.78
CA PRO A 535 30.13 -3.79 16.54
C PRO A 535 30.11 -3.40 18.02
N GLY A 536 30.16 -4.36 18.93
CA GLY A 536 30.13 -4.13 20.38
C GLY A 536 28.74 -3.97 21.00
N GLU A 537 27.67 -3.88 20.18
CA GLU A 537 26.30 -3.66 20.64
C GLU A 537 25.57 -4.98 20.96
N LEU A 538 25.97 -6.10 20.34
CA LEU A 538 25.40 -7.43 20.61
C LEU A 538 26.05 -8.05 21.85
N ARG A 539 25.41 -7.88 23.01
CA ARG A 539 25.91 -8.43 24.27
C ARG A 539 24.99 -9.48 24.85
N MET A 540 25.56 -10.57 25.33
CA MET A 540 24.82 -11.71 25.88
C MET A 540 25.26 -12.06 27.30
N ARG A 541 24.36 -12.72 28.04
CA ARG A 541 24.61 -13.27 29.36
C ARG A 541 23.96 -14.64 29.47
N LEU A 542 24.69 -15.58 30.08
CA LEU A 542 24.16 -16.88 30.51
C LEU A 542 23.98 -16.89 32.02
N GLU A 543 22.93 -17.59 32.47
CA GLU A 543 22.70 -17.79 33.89
C GLU A 543 23.51 -18.99 34.41
N VAL A 544 24.04 -18.87 35.64
CA VAL A 544 24.80 -19.95 36.29
C VAL A 544 23.87 -20.98 36.92
N THR A 545 22.83 -20.50 37.63
CA THR A 545 21.88 -21.36 38.36
C THR A 545 20.88 -22.06 37.47
N ASN A 546 20.52 -21.46 36.32
CA ASN A 546 19.64 -22.06 35.34
C ASN A 546 20.31 -22.12 33.97
N ALA A 547 20.83 -23.30 33.63
CA ALA A 547 21.58 -23.52 32.39
C ALA A 547 20.79 -23.17 31.11
N LYS A 548 19.45 -23.10 31.18
CA LYS A 548 18.54 -22.90 30.03
C LYS A 548 18.10 -21.44 29.83
N LEU A 549 18.64 -20.51 30.61
CA LEU A 549 18.36 -19.08 30.47
C LEU A 549 19.44 -18.39 29.64
N PHE A 550 19.00 -17.72 28.58
CA PHE A 550 19.81 -16.83 27.76
C PHE A 550 19.27 -15.41 27.90
N ARG A 551 20.17 -14.43 28.06
CA ARG A 551 19.81 -13.02 28.12
C ARG A 551 20.54 -12.24 27.04
N LEU A 552 19.81 -11.38 26.34
CA LEU A 552 20.34 -10.48 25.32
C LEU A 552 20.15 -9.02 25.77
N TRP A 553 21.24 -8.26 25.76
CA TRP A 553 21.20 -6.81 25.98
C TRP A 553 20.81 -6.09 24.69
N ARG A 554 19.88 -5.15 24.76
CA ARG A 554 19.32 -4.44 23.60
C ARG A 554 19.35 -2.94 23.81
N GLN A 555 19.80 -2.23 22.79
CA GLN A 555 19.70 -0.77 22.70
C GLN A 555 18.23 -0.33 22.51
N PRO A 556 17.91 0.96 22.71
CA PRO A 556 16.59 1.49 22.37
C PRO A 556 16.24 1.18 20.92
N GLN A 557 15.06 0.60 20.70
CA GLN A 557 14.72 -0.05 19.45
C GLN A 557 13.41 0.49 18.86
N THR A 558 13.42 0.80 17.57
CA THR A 558 12.28 1.43 16.88
C THR A 558 11.65 0.59 15.77
N ASP A 559 12.19 -0.60 15.54
CA ASP A 559 11.89 -1.51 14.43
C ASP A 559 11.42 -2.92 14.89
N ILE A 560 11.24 -3.12 16.20
CA ILE A 560 10.54 -4.29 16.76
C ILE A 560 9.05 -4.23 16.41
N GLY A 561 8.50 -5.34 15.91
CA GLY A 561 7.08 -5.46 15.58
C GLY A 561 6.38 -6.47 16.50
N ILE A 562 5.14 -6.18 16.91
CA ILE A 562 4.31 -7.13 17.65
C ILE A 562 2.96 -7.23 16.95
N SER A 563 2.45 -8.45 16.79
CA SER A 563 1.13 -8.73 16.22
C SER A 563 0.23 -9.47 17.21
N VAL A 564 -1.07 -9.19 17.20
CA VAL A 564 -2.03 -9.80 18.13
C VAL A 564 -3.40 -10.04 17.48
N SER A 565 -3.92 -11.25 17.69
CA SER A 565 -5.26 -11.68 17.28
C SER A 565 -6.31 -11.16 18.26
N GLU A 566 -6.97 -10.04 17.93
CA GLU A 566 -7.88 -9.29 18.80
C GLU A 566 -9.06 -10.15 19.32
N SER A 567 -9.55 -11.10 18.51
CA SER A 567 -10.67 -11.97 18.87
C SER A 567 -10.35 -13.02 19.95
N GLN A 568 -9.06 -13.25 20.24
CA GLN A 568 -8.60 -14.36 21.08
C GLN A 568 -7.87 -13.88 22.35
N VAL A 569 -7.87 -12.57 22.63
CA VAL A 569 -7.11 -11.96 23.73
C VAL A 569 -7.95 -11.03 24.59
N PRO A 570 -7.55 -10.78 25.86
CA PRO A 570 -8.14 -9.75 26.70
C PRO A 570 -8.05 -8.36 26.06
N LYS A 571 -9.04 -7.51 26.33
CA LYS A 571 -9.12 -6.15 25.76
C LYS A 571 -7.98 -5.24 26.20
N GLU A 572 -7.34 -5.51 27.36
CA GLU A 572 -6.19 -4.71 27.82
C GLU A 572 -4.89 -5.06 27.09
N LEU A 573 -4.77 -6.27 26.52
CA LEU A 573 -3.51 -6.76 25.98
C LEU A 573 -2.93 -5.84 24.87
N PRO A 574 -3.70 -5.41 23.86
CA PRO A 574 -3.15 -4.50 22.83
C PRO A 574 -2.64 -3.18 23.39
N ARG A 575 -3.28 -2.65 24.44
CA ARG A 575 -2.82 -1.42 25.11
C ARG A 575 -1.50 -1.67 25.84
N ASN A 576 -1.41 -2.75 26.62
CA ASN A 576 -0.19 -3.12 27.32
C ASN A 576 0.99 -3.33 26.36
N LEU A 577 0.74 -3.97 25.21
CA LEU A 577 1.76 -4.13 24.15
C LEU A 577 2.18 -2.80 23.54
N SER A 578 1.23 -1.87 23.33
CA SER A 578 1.55 -0.51 22.87
C SER A 578 2.42 0.23 23.87
N ASP A 579 2.10 0.18 25.17
CA ASP A 579 2.87 0.82 26.23
C ASP A 579 4.30 0.22 26.31
N ALA A 580 4.42 -1.10 26.20
CA ALA A 580 5.71 -1.78 26.12
C ALA A 580 6.53 -1.33 24.89
N LEU A 581 5.93 -1.22 23.71
CA LEU A 581 6.60 -0.75 22.50
C LEU A 581 7.10 0.70 22.62
N GLN A 582 6.36 1.58 23.32
CA GLN A 582 6.83 2.93 23.61
C GLN A 582 8.03 2.92 24.57
N LEU A 583 8.04 2.04 25.56
CA LEU A 583 9.16 1.87 26.49
C LEU A 583 10.42 1.38 25.75
N LEU A 584 10.29 0.39 24.87
CA LEU A 584 11.39 -0.16 24.08
C LEU A 584 12.03 0.86 23.15
N LYS A 585 11.25 1.83 22.68
CA LYS A 585 11.71 2.89 21.77
C LYS A 585 12.78 3.78 22.37
N ILE A 586 12.75 3.98 23.70
CA ILE A 586 13.58 4.98 24.38
C ILE A 586 14.54 4.39 25.42
N ASN A 587 14.33 3.15 25.86
CA ASN A 587 15.13 2.53 26.92
C ASN A 587 15.96 1.35 26.39
N GLN A 588 17.16 1.21 26.95
CA GLN A 588 17.89 -0.06 26.89
C GLN A 588 17.11 -1.13 27.67
N THR A 589 17.17 -2.37 27.19
CA THR A 589 16.39 -3.46 27.77
C THR A 589 17.08 -4.81 27.63
N ILE A 590 16.64 -5.76 28.43
CA ILE A 590 17.15 -7.13 28.48
C ILE A 590 16.05 -8.06 27.99
N ARG A 591 16.37 -8.88 26.98
CA ARG A 591 15.52 -9.97 26.50
C ARG A 591 15.95 -11.24 27.21
N THR A 592 15.11 -11.79 28.08
CA THR A 592 15.39 -13.06 28.78
C THR A 592 14.55 -14.16 28.14
N MET A 593 15.19 -15.22 27.68
CA MET A 593 14.56 -16.38 27.03
C MET A 593 14.88 -17.65 27.81
N GLU A 594 13.85 -18.43 28.12
CA GLU A 594 13.96 -19.74 28.75
C GLU A 594 13.62 -20.83 27.74
N PHE A 595 14.57 -21.75 27.53
CA PHE A 595 14.42 -22.86 26.58
C PHE A 595 14.08 -24.18 27.28
N GLU A 596 13.55 -25.15 26.52
CA GLU A 596 13.22 -26.48 27.06
C GLU A 596 14.47 -27.30 27.37
N THR A 597 15.47 -27.24 26.49
CA THR A 597 16.73 -27.96 26.63
C THR A 597 17.94 -27.03 26.49
N LEU A 598 19.09 -27.50 26.98
CA LEU A 598 20.36 -26.78 26.81
C LEU A 598 20.80 -26.71 25.34
N LYS A 599 20.51 -27.76 24.57
CA LYS A 599 20.79 -27.82 23.13
C LYS A 599 20.04 -26.73 22.36
N ASP A 600 18.77 -26.49 22.72
CA ASP A 600 17.96 -25.44 22.11
C ASP A 600 18.56 -24.06 22.36
N LEU A 601 19.05 -23.81 23.58
CA LEU A 601 19.77 -22.58 23.92
C LEU A 601 21.05 -22.44 23.09
N HIS A 602 21.85 -23.49 22.94
CA HIS A 602 23.09 -23.46 22.14
C HIS A 602 22.81 -23.19 20.67
N ASN A 603 21.81 -23.86 20.08
CA ASN A 603 21.38 -23.62 18.71
C ASN A 603 20.89 -22.17 18.52
N PHE A 604 20.15 -21.64 19.49
CA PHE A 604 19.70 -20.25 19.49
C PHE A 604 20.87 -19.26 19.57
N GLN A 605 21.80 -19.48 20.51
CA GLN A 605 22.99 -18.66 20.68
C GLN A 605 23.82 -18.63 19.38
N ALA A 606 24.07 -19.79 18.78
CA ALA A 606 24.81 -19.89 17.52
C ALA A 606 24.11 -19.13 16.39
N ALA A 607 22.78 -19.26 16.26
CA ALA A 607 22.03 -18.56 15.22
C ALA A 607 22.00 -17.03 15.37
N VAL A 608 21.97 -16.51 16.62
CA VAL A 608 21.94 -15.05 16.87
C VAL A 608 23.33 -14.43 16.85
N THR A 609 24.35 -15.16 17.29
CA THR A 609 25.71 -14.60 17.46
C THR A 609 26.68 -15.00 16.35
N GLY A 610 26.43 -16.13 15.66
CA GLY A 610 27.36 -16.74 14.72
C GLY A 610 28.42 -17.62 15.39
N PHE A 611 28.43 -17.71 16.72
CA PHE A 611 29.39 -18.52 17.48
C PHE A 611 28.77 -19.84 17.94
N GLU A 612 29.32 -20.95 17.47
CA GLU A 612 28.93 -22.29 17.90
C GLU A 612 29.46 -22.58 19.30
N VAL A 613 28.65 -23.27 20.10
CA VAL A 613 29.02 -23.68 21.45
C VAL A 613 29.65 -25.07 21.38
N ILE A 614 30.94 -25.18 21.68
CA ILE A 614 31.65 -26.47 21.65
C ILE A 614 31.88 -27.06 23.05
N PHE A 615 31.83 -26.22 24.09
CA PHE A 615 31.85 -26.65 25.49
C PHE A 615 30.92 -25.79 26.34
N ASP A 616 30.20 -26.40 27.29
CA ASP A 616 29.43 -25.70 28.33
C ASP A 616 29.45 -26.57 29.59
N GLY A 617 30.04 -26.05 30.66
CA GLY A 617 30.26 -26.79 31.91
C GLY A 617 30.32 -25.88 33.13
N LEU A 618 30.10 -26.46 34.31
CA LEU A 618 30.12 -25.73 35.58
C LEU A 618 31.44 -25.99 36.31
N ALA A 619 32.32 -24.99 36.33
CA ALA A 619 33.53 -25.03 37.13
C ALA A 619 33.21 -24.79 38.60
N ALA A 620 33.76 -25.62 39.47
CA ALA A 620 33.67 -25.46 40.90
C ALA A 620 34.43 -24.21 41.39
N THR A 621 35.51 -23.84 40.70
CA THR A 621 36.29 -22.64 41.01
C THR A 621 36.97 -22.09 39.76
N LEU A 622 36.90 -20.78 39.56
CA LEU A 622 37.79 -20.04 38.66
C LEU A 622 38.67 -19.12 39.49
N ALA A 623 39.98 -19.12 39.25
CA ALA A 623 40.92 -18.30 39.98
C ALA A 623 41.88 -17.52 39.08
N ILE A 624 42.14 -16.27 39.42
CA ILE A 624 43.10 -15.38 38.74
C ILE A 624 44.27 -15.13 39.69
N SER A 625 45.49 -15.50 39.28
CA SER A 625 46.71 -15.28 40.07
C SER A 625 47.34 -13.93 39.75
N ARG A 626 46.71 -12.86 40.23
CA ARG A 626 47.09 -11.49 39.83
C ARG A 626 48.46 -11.08 40.38
N ARG A 627 49.38 -10.66 39.51
CA ARG A 627 50.67 -10.06 39.91
C ARG A 627 50.48 -8.64 40.46
N ARG A 628 51.10 -8.32 41.60
CA ARG A 628 51.14 -6.95 42.11
C ARG A 628 52.30 -6.20 41.46
N MET A 629 52.07 -4.98 40.96
CA MET A 629 53.04 -4.18 40.20
C MET A 629 54.37 -3.86 40.91
N VAL A 630 54.55 -4.16 42.21
CA VAL A 630 55.73 -3.71 42.98
C VAL A 630 56.22 -4.73 44.03
N VAL A 631 55.59 -5.91 44.12
CA VAL A 631 55.96 -6.95 45.12
C VAL A 631 55.73 -8.34 44.51
N PRO A 632 56.64 -9.32 44.64
CA PRO A 632 56.46 -10.69 44.16
C PRO A 632 55.47 -11.50 45.04
N ILE A 633 54.29 -10.93 45.27
CA ILE A 633 53.17 -11.55 45.98
C ILE A 633 51.96 -11.54 45.05
N HIS A 634 51.50 -12.72 44.65
CA HIS A 634 50.30 -12.87 43.85
C HIS A 634 49.05 -12.68 44.74
N LYS A 635 48.15 -11.77 44.37
CA LYS A 635 46.82 -11.69 45.00
C LYS A 635 45.90 -12.63 44.23
N LYS A 636 45.43 -13.68 44.89
CA LYS A 636 44.52 -14.64 44.28
C LYS A 636 43.10 -14.12 44.34
N TRP A 637 42.45 -13.99 43.18
CA TRP A 637 41.00 -13.78 43.10
C TRP A 637 40.38 -15.14 42.80
N GLU A 638 39.38 -15.56 43.56
CA GLU A 638 38.70 -16.83 43.37
C GLU A 638 37.18 -16.59 43.28
N ALA A 639 36.54 -17.15 42.26
CA ALA A 639 35.09 -17.22 42.08
C ALA A 639 34.66 -18.68 42.28
N GLY A 640 33.64 -18.91 43.11
CA GLY A 640 32.95 -20.19 43.18
C GLY A 640 31.87 -20.29 42.11
N PHE A 641 31.47 -21.51 41.73
CA PHE A 641 30.34 -21.79 40.83
C PHE A 641 30.34 -20.90 39.58
N THR A 642 31.20 -21.25 38.61
CA THR A 642 31.39 -20.47 37.39
C THR A 642 30.96 -21.28 36.19
N ARG A 643 29.99 -20.77 35.42
CA ARG A 643 29.63 -21.38 34.14
C ARG A 643 30.69 -21.00 33.12
N ILE A 644 31.33 -22.00 32.55
CA ILE A 644 32.37 -21.87 31.53
C ILE A 644 31.82 -22.35 30.21
N GLN A 645 31.90 -21.50 29.19
CA GLN A 645 31.53 -21.85 27.84
C GLN A 645 32.72 -21.63 26.91
N LEU A 646 32.97 -22.56 25.99
CA LEU A 646 33.91 -22.37 24.89
C LEU A 646 33.11 -22.24 23.60
N VAL A 647 33.36 -21.15 22.87
CA VAL A 647 32.62 -20.81 21.66
C VAL A 647 33.56 -20.58 20.48
N GLN A 648 33.12 -20.98 19.30
CA GLN A 648 33.92 -20.93 18.07
C GLN A 648 33.16 -20.26 16.94
N GLN A 649 33.84 -19.40 16.20
CA GLN A 649 33.40 -18.88 14.91
C GLN A 649 34.60 -18.92 13.96
N GLU A 650 34.54 -19.75 12.93
CA GLU A 650 35.68 -20.02 12.04
C GLU A 650 36.93 -20.41 12.85
N ASP A 651 38.04 -19.68 12.69
CA ASP A 651 39.29 -19.87 13.43
C ASP A 651 39.34 -19.13 14.78
N LYS A 652 38.29 -18.37 15.13
CA LYS A 652 38.23 -17.61 16.39
C LYS A 652 37.62 -18.47 17.49
N LEU A 653 38.44 -18.78 18.48
CA LEU A 653 38.02 -19.51 19.68
C LEU A 653 38.00 -18.57 20.89
N GLN A 654 36.89 -18.53 21.63
CA GLN A 654 36.74 -17.68 22.81
C GLN A 654 36.18 -18.47 23.99
N ILE A 655 36.66 -18.15 25.19
CA ILE A 655 36.11 -18.67 26.44
C ILE A 655 35.29 -17.59 27.14
N LEU A 656 34.13 -17.97 27.63
CA LEU A 656 33.20 -17.14 28.37
C LEU A 656 33.08 -17.69 29.79
N ALA A 657 33.18 -16.81 30.78
CA ALA A 657 33.01 -17.14 32.17
C ALA A 657 31.91 -16.26 32.79
N PHE A 658 30.90 -16.89 33.38
CA PHE A 658 29.82 -16.23 34.12
C PHE A 658 29.87 -16.64 35.59
N PHE A 659 29.84 -15.65 36.48
CA PHE A 659 30.04 -15.82 37.91
C PHE A 659 28.73 -15.67 38.69
N GLU A 660 28.52 -16.50 39.71
CA GLU A 660 27.43 -16.37 40.68
C GLU A 660 27.87 -15.49 41.87
N ASP A 661 28.96 -15.86 42.54
CA ASP A 661 29.43 -15.22 43.77
C ASP A 661 30.86 -14.66 43.63
N PHE A 662 31.04 -13.69 42.74
CA PHE A 662 32.36 -13.05 42.55
C PHE A 662 32.33 -11.55 42.80
N HIS A 663 33.07 -11.11 43.82
CA HIS A 663 33.10 -9.70 44.25
C HIS A 663 33.85 -8.77 43.28
N HIS A 664 34.48 -9.29 42.22
CA HIS A 664 35.26 -8.50 41.27
C HIS A 664 34.57 -8.31 39.92
N GLY A 665 33.43 -8.96 39.66
CA GLY A 665 32.62 -8.77 38.45
C GLY A 665 31.70 -9.95 38.18
N HIS A 666 30.86 -9.83 37.15
CA HIS A 666 29.77 -10.79 36.88
C HIS A 666 30.03 -11.73 35.69
N CYS A 667 30.95 -11.35 34.81
CA CYS A 667 31.38 -12.16 33.68
C CYS A 667 32.72 -11.65 33.13
N MET A 668 33.32 -12.45 32.26
CA MET A 668 34.43 -12.05 31.40
C MET A 668 34.50 -12.97 30.17
N ASN A 669 35.08 -12.48 29.08
CA ASN A 669 35.45 -13.30 27.93
C ASN A 669 36.84 -12.94 27.41
N TRP A 670 37.53 -13.91 26.81
CA TRP A 670 38.80 -13.68 26.14
C TRP A 670 39.02 -14.69 25.01
N VAL A 671 39.88 -14.29 24.07
CA VAL A 671 40.21 -15.08 22.88
C VAL A 671 41.36 -16.03 23.21
N LEU A 672 41.23 -17.30 22.81
CA LEU A 672 42.29 -18.30 22.90
C LEU A 672 43.07 -18.40 21.59
N LYS A 673 44.38 -18.67 21.70
CA LYS A 673 45.29 -18.75 20.55
C LYS A 673 46.11 -20.03 20.61
N GLY A 674 46.55 -20.53 19.46
CA GLY A 674 47.45 -21.70 19.39
C GLY A 674 48.83 -21.48 20.04
N THR A 675 49.17 -20.25 20.41
CA THR A 675 50.38 -19.89 21.16
C THR A 675 50.21 -19.93 22.68
N ASP A 676 49.00 -20.15 23.17
CA ASP A 676 48.72 -20.19 24.61
C ASP A 676 49.30 -21.46 25.24
N ILE A 677 49.56 -21.40 26.55
CA ILE A 677 50.16 -22.51 27.31
C ILE A 677 49.16 -22.99 28.37
N TYR A 678 48.91 -24.31 28.37
CA TYR A 678 47.99 -24.95 29.30
C TYR A 678 48.70 -26.02 30.12
N GLU A 679 48.39 -26.09 31.42
CA GLU A 679 48.95 -27.08 32.36
C GLU A 679 47.83 -27.77 33.15
N THR A 680 47.88 -29.09 33.27
CA THR A 680 46.98 -29.81 34.19
C THR A 680 47.52 -29.78 35.62
N PHE A 681 46.61 -29.67 36.58
CA PHE A 681 46.94 -29.80 38.00
C PHE A 681 45.76 -30.39 38.77
N SER A 682 46.00 -30.81 40.00
CA SER A 682 44.94 -31.27 40.91
C SER A 682 45.08 -30.54 42.24
N ARG A 683 43.97 -30.08 42.82
CA ARG A 683 43.96 -29.38 44.11
C ARG A 683 42.74 -29.81 44.91
N ASN A 684 42.97 -30.30 46.14
CA ASN A 684 41.90 -30.73 47.06
C ASN A 684 40.91 -31.72 46.45
N GLY A 685 41.40 -32.69 45.65
CA GLY A 685 40.57 -33.67 44.96
C GLY A 685 39.87 -33.18 43.68
N LYS A 686 39.97 -31.88 43.37
CA LYS A 686 39.40 -31.29 42.14
C LYS A 686 40.39 -31.31 40.98
N ALA A 687 39.85 -31.49 39.79
CA ALA A 687 40.60 -31.58 38.53
C ALA A 687 40.77 -30.17 37.95
N GLY A 688 42.01 -29.72 37.78
CA GLY A 688 42.33 -28.35 37.39
C GLY A 688 43.02 -28.25 36.03
N ILE A 689 42.73 -27.16 35.33
CA ILE A 689 43.49 -26.69 34.18
C ILE A 689 43.94 -25.25 34.42
N LYS A 690 45.20 -24.97 34.11
CA LYS A 690 45.82 -23.66 34.27
C LYS A 690 46.18 -23.10 32.90
N PHE A 691 45.69 -21.91 32.61
CA PHE A 691 46.07 -21.06 31.49
C PHE A 691 47.23 -20.18 31.98
N VAL A 692 48.43 -20.43 31.45
CA VAL A 692 49.65 -19.74 31.88
C VAL A 692 49.77 -18.41 31.14
N ASP A 693 49.98 -17.32 31.88
CA ASP A 693 50.11 -15.96 31.33
C ASP A 693 48.96 -15.58 30.37
N ALA A 694 47.72 -15.93 30.75
CA ALA A 694 46.54 -15.68 29.95
C ALA A 694 46.30 -14.18 29.76
N LYS A 695 45.92 -13.78 28.55
CA LYS A 695 45.62 -12.38 28.20
C LYS A 695 44.11 -12.17 28.21
N PHE A 696 43.63 -11.36 29.15
CA PHE A 696 42.18 -11.18 29.34
C PHE A 696 41.84 -9.77 29.85
N PRO A 697 40.59 -9.31 29.63
CA PRO A 697 40.06 -8.13 30.28
C PRO A 697 39.67 -8.44 31.73
N LEU A 698 39.94 -7.53 32.67
CA LEU A 698 39.48 -7.69 34.05
C LEU A 698 37.95 -7.64 34.12
N PRO A 699 37.33 -8.48 34.97
CA PRO A 699 35.92 -8.33 35.32
C PRO A 699 35.64 -6.92 35.83
N ARG A 700 34.51 -6.36 35.39
CA ARG A 700 34.14 -4.96 35.64
C ARG A 700 33.13 -4.87 36.78
N LEU A 701 33.24 -3.77 37.54
CA LEU A 701 32.26 -3.34 38.52
C LEU A 701 31.84 -1.90 38.20
N PRO A 702 30.62 -1.49 38.54
CA PRO A 702 30.25 -0.09 38.50
C PRO A 702 31.17 0.75 39.40
N ALA A 703 31.50 1.96 38.95
CA ALA A 703 32.38 2.88 39.67
C ALA A 703 31.81 3.28 41.04
N GLU A 704 30.49 3.35 41.15
CA GLU A 704 29.77 3.55 42.40
C GLU A 704 29.38 2.21 43.01
N LYS A 705 29.58 2.08 44.33
CA LYS A 705 29.30 0.84 45.08
C LYS A 705 27.83 0.40 45.03
N ASN A 706 26.92 1.30 44.67
CA ASN A 706 25.49 1.07 44.48
C ASN A 706 25.02 1.32 43.03
N GLY A 707 25.95 1.55 42.09
CA GLY A 707 25.65 1.81 40.70
C GLY A 707 24.98 0.61 40.03
N ASP A 708 24.33 0.88 38.89
CA ASP A 708 23.78 -0.19 38.07
C ASP A 708 24.93 -1.02 37.48
N TYR A 709 24.92 -2.33 37.74
CA TYR A 709 25.94 -3.26 37.21
C TYR A 709 25.46 -3.95 35.94
N ASP A 710 24.23 -3.69 35.49
CA ASP A 710 23.58 -4.47 34.46
C ASP A 710 24.36 -4.45 33.14
N GLU A 711 24.93 -3.31 32.73
CA GLU A 711 25.79 -3.24 31.53
C GLU A 711 27.04 -4.12 31.65
N MET A 712 27.63 -4.20 32.85
CA MET A 712 28.89 -4.92 33.14
C MET A 712 28.68 -6.43 33.32
N ALA A 713 27.43 -6.89 33.25
CA ALA A 713 27.05 -8.29 33.43
C ALA A 713 26.89 -9.07 32.13
N PHE A 714 27.20 -8.46 30.98
CA PHE A 714 27.11 -9.06 29.65
C PHE A 714 28.47 -9.04 28.95
N VAL A 715 28.71 -10.05 28.11
CA VAL A 715 29.90 -10.16 27.25
C VAL A 715 29.55 -9.90 25.79
N CYS A 716 30.51 -9.41 25.02
CA CYS A 716 30.42 -9.19 23.58
C CYS A 716 31.36 -10.14 22.84
N LEU A 717 30.85 -10.88 21.85
CA LEU A 717 31.62 -11.89 21.12
C LEU A 717 32.29 -11.34 19.86
N ASP A 718 31.63 -10.40 19.18
CA ASP A 718 32.11 -9.79 17.94
C ASP A 718 33.23 -8.77 18.17
N LEU A 719 33.15 -8.04 19.28
CA LEU A 719 34.18 -7.09 19.71
C LEU A 719 34.56 -7.34 21.19
N PRO A 720 35.38 -8.37 21.47
CA PRO A 720 35.85 -8.65 22.82
C PRO A 720 36.59 -7.46 23.41
N ASP A 721 36.49 -7.31 24.72
CA ASP A 721 37.21 -6.26 25.43
C ASP A 721 38.73 -6.45 25.30
N LEU A 722 39.45 -5.34 25.10
CA LEU A 722 40.90 -5.37 24.95
C LEU A 722 41.56 -5.93 26.22
N PRO A 723 42.50 -6.89 26.11
CA PRO A 723 43.18 -7.46 27.25
C PRO A 723 44.10 -6.40 27.88
N GLY A 724 43.80 -6.04 29.13
CA GLY A 724 44.59 -5.09 29.91
C GLY A 724 45.56 -5.73 30.89
N GLU A 725 45.44 -7.04 31.12
CA GLU A 725 46.25 -7.80 32.09
C GLU A 725 46.80 -9.09 31.44
N HIS A 726 47.85 -9.64 32.04
CA HIS A 726 48.43 -10.94 31.70
C HIS A 726 48.75 -11.73 33.00
N ASP A 727 47.97 -12.75 33.32
CA ASP A 727 48.13 -13.50 34.58
C ASP A 727 47.67 -14.95 34.40
N ASP A 728 48.06 -15.81 35.35
CA ASP A 728 47.61 -17.21 35.32
C ASP A 728 46.13 -17.32 35.72
N ILE A 729 45.33 -17.98 34.87
CA ILE A 729 43.95 -18.37 35.18
C ILE A 729 43.91 -19.86 35.48
N ALA A 730 43.28 -20.26 36.58
CA ALA A 730 43.08 -21.64 36.96
C ALA A 730 41.59 -21.96 37.04
N ILE A 731 41.14 -23.00 36.32
CA ILE A 731 39.76 -23.49 36.33
C ILE A 731 39.76 -24.88 36.96
N LEU A 732 38.95 -25.10 37.99
CA LEU A 732 38.81 -26.37 38.70
C LEU A 732 37.40 -26.92 38.54
N PHE A 733 37.30 -28.18 38.15
CA PHE A 733 36.07 -28.95 38.01
C PHE A 733 35.95 -29.98 39.15
N GLU A 734 34.72 -30.40 39.45
CA GLU A 734 34.49 -31.43 40.46
C GLU A 734 35.00 -32.82 40.01
N ASN A 735 35.03 -33.08 38.70
CA ASN A 735 35.45 -34.36 38.13
C ASN A 735 36.48 -34.17 37.00
N GLU A 736 37.25 -35.22 36.73
CA GLU A 736 38.27 -35.22 35.68
C GLU A 736 37.65 -35.22 34.27
N GLU A 737 36.49 -35.86 34.10
CA GLU A 737 35.79 -35.96 32.81
C GLU A 737 35.42 -34.58 32.23
N GLU A 738 34.94 -33.65 33.05
CA GLU A 738 34.65 -32.26 32.62
C GLU A 738 35.91 -31.50 32.23
N ARG A 739 36.98 -31.63 33.02
CA ARG A 739 38.29 -31.03 32.69
C ARG A 739 38.78 -31.58 31.35
N ASP A 740 38.72 -32.89 31.15
CA ASP A 740 39.27 -33.56 29.97
C ASP A 740 38.48 -33.20 28.72
N ARG A 741 37.15 -33.08 28.81
CA ARG A 741 36.32 -32.53 27.72
C ARG A 741 36.70 -31.11 27.32
N LEU A 742 37.07 -30.26 28.27
CA LEU A 742 37.57 -28.92 27.95
C LEU A 742 38.94 -28.98 27.28
N ILE A 743 39.85 -29.83 27.79
CA ILE A 743 41.21 -29.99 27.27
C ILE A 743 41.22 -30.39 25.79
N GLU A 744 40.34 -31.31 25.39
CA GLU A 744 40.23 -31.79 24.01
C GLU A 744 39.89 -30.69 22.99
N LEU A 745 39.32 -29.58 23.45
CA LEU A 745 38.83 -28.48 22.61
C LEU A 745 39.75 -27.25 22.62
N LEU A 746 40.87 -27.30 23.34
CA LEU A 746 41.81 -26.18 23.41
C LEU A 746 42.70 -26.09 22.16
N PRO A 747 43.12 -24.88 21.76
CA PRO A 747 43.85 -24.65 20.52
C PRO A 747 45.34 -25.03 20.58
N ALA A 748 45.84 -25.44 21.75
CA ALA A 748 47.24 -25.82 21.96
C ALA A 748 47.33 -27.03 22.92
N PRO A 749 48.40 -27.85 22.83
CA PRO A 749 48.54 -29.04 23.64
C PRO A 749 48.70 -28.71 25.13
N VAL A 750 48.05 -29.51 25.98
CA VAL A 750 48.09 -29.35 27.44
C VAL A 750 49.25 -30.16 28.02
N LYS A 751 50.11 -29.49 28.81
CA LYS A 751 51.23 -30.14 29.49
C LYS A 751 50.72 -30.90 30.72
N GLY A 752 51.09 -32.17 30.83
CA GLY A 752 50.80 -32.98 32.01
C GLY A 752 51.56 -32.47 33.24
N SER A 753 50.96 -32.60 34.42
CA SER A 753 51.58 -32.26 35.70
C SER A 753 53.02 -32.81 35.81
N THR A 754 54.03 -31.93 35.72
CA THR A 754 55.35 -32.24 36.27
C THR A 754 55.17 -32.41 37.77
N ARG A 755 55.14 -33.67 38.22
CA ARG A 755 55.29 -34.02 39.64
C ARG A 755 56.51 -33.25 40.16
N MET A 756 56.30 -32.23 40.99
CA MET A 756 57.38 -31.72 41.83
C MET A 756 57.86 -32.90 42.67
N SER A 757 59.05 -33.40 42.34
CA SER A 757 59.76 -34.38 43.14
C SER A 757 59.88 -33.83 44.56
N ARG A 758 59.33 -34.57 45.53
CA ARG A 758 59.63 -34.39 46.95
C ARG A 758 61.15 -34.41 47.12
N LEU A 759 61.76 -33.24 47.31
CA LEU A 759 63.04 -33.12 47.98
C LEU A 759 62.76 -33.25 49.48
N LYS A 760 63.44 -34.22 50.09
CA LYS A 760 63.38 -34.56 51.51
C LYS A 760 63.78 -33.39 52.40
#